data_AF-A0A6S8UE83-F1
#
_entry.id   AF-A0A6S8UE83-F1
#
_cell.length_a   1.000
_cell.length_b   1.000
_cell.length_c   1.000
_cell.angle_alpha   90.00
_cell.angle_beta   90.00
_cell.angle_gamma   90.00
#
_symmetry.space_group_name_H-M   'P 1'
#
loop_
_entity.id
_entity.type
_entity.pdbx_description
1 polymer ?
#
loop_
_entity_poly.entity_id
_entity_poly.type
_entity_poly.pdbx_seq_one_letter_code
_entity_poly.pdbx_strand_id
1 'polypeptide(L)'
;MKLCNTAAAMSIFLSLTGRVASFIPSATRYAVNKSVASTSTLQNLSAFTSKSVIHSSTSRFMATKEAPVEEKADVLPTNDDEDLLKIRHSSAHVMAMAVQQVFPEAQTTIGPWIDNGFYYDFYFPETTDEETGETIPSRKLSDSDLKTVKKAMDKICGKNYPITREEVSREEAKARIEAIGEPFKLEILESIKTEPITIYHIGEEWWDLCAGPHVESTGKIPKKAIQLQNVAGAYWRGDENREMLQRIYATAWKEVPQLKAYKKMLVEAKKRDHRVLGKQLDLFSIQEDAGGGLVFWHPKGSKIRTKIEDFWKEAHIEDGYDIIYTPHIANLNLWKTSGHNDFYRDGMFQQMEVENEEYQIKPMNCPFHCLMYADELRSYRDLPIRWGELGTVYRYERSGTLHGLMRVRGFTQDDAHIFCLPDQLQDEIVGVLNLIETILSRFGFDDYEIMLSTQPDKSVGSDDIWESATAALEGALKRKGWEYGIDDGGGAFYGPKIDIKIRDAIGRTWQCSTVQCDFNLPERFGLEYVSAEGVKERPIMVHRAIFGSIERFFGILVESTAGEFPFWLAPTQLKLLPVTDAVKPFCQEIARKAKRMGLRVDVDRGTERLGKQIRNAEKARVPVMAVVGMKEMESGSLAVRSRKLGDLGSFSIDDLLEELVRADDEAIEMTTIGAIEVKAEEEKSEE
;
A
#
# COMPACT_ATOMS: atom_id res chain seq x y z
N MET A 1 -53.47 20.63 -5.59
CA MET A 1 -53.55 22.02 -6.08
C MET A 1 -54.13 22.88 -4.95
N LYS A 2 -53.35 23.78 -4.32
CA LYS A 2 -53.73 24.95 -3.47
C LYS A 2 -54.86 24.78 -2.40
N LEU A 3 -54.74 25.18 -1.12
CA LEU A 3 -54.02 26.30 -0.49
C LEU A 3 -53.98 26.14 1.07
N CYS A 4 -52.95 26.71 1.74
CA CYS A 4 -52.90 27.49 3.02
C CYS A 4 -53.89 27.25 4.20
N ASN A 5 -53.60 27.61 5.47
CA ASN A 5 -52.39 28.08 6.18
C ASN A 5 -52.64 28.06 7.72
N THR A 6 -51.57 27.94 8.51
CA THR A 6 -51.44 28.43 9.89
C THR A 6 -50.08 29.15 9.97
N ALA A 7 -49.95 30.45 10.24
CA ALA A 7 -50.14 31.17 11.51
C ALA A 7 -49.28 30.63 12.67
N ALA A 8 -48.54 31.41 13.47
CA ALA A 8 -48.00 32.78 13.35
C ALA A 8 -47.06 33.05 14.55
N ALA A 9 -45.90 33.71 14.39
CA ALA A 9 -45.22 34.46 15.48
C ALA A 9 -44.08 35.38 14.99
N MET A 10 -44.18 36.66 15.36
CA MET A 10 -43.23 37.77 15.18
C MET A 10 -43.42 38.75 16.35
N SER A 11 -42.48 39.58 16.79
CA SER A 11 -41.08 39.81 16.37
C SER A 11 -40.31 40.56 17.48
N ILE A 12 -39.06 40.97 17.18
CA ILE A 12 -38.29 42.16 17.68
C ILE A 12 -37.06 41.77 18.54
N PHE A 13 -35.89 42.44 18.53
CA PHE A 13 -34.99 43.05 17.52
C PHE A 13 -33.78 43.63 18.32
N LEU A 14 -32.55 43.40 17.85
CA LEU A 14 -31.24 44.06 18.11
C LEU A 14 -30.96 44.98 19.33
N SER A 15 -29.72 44.85 19.87
CA SER A 15 -28.78 45.99 19.96
C SER A 15 -27.29 45.53 19.87
N LEU A 16 -26.39 46.40 19.39
CA LEU A 16 -24.98 46.10 19.07
C LEU A 16 -23.99 46.34 20.22
N THR A 17 -22.83 45.67 20.12
CA THR A 17 -21.41 46.13 20.32
C THR A 17 -20.59 44.99 20.96
N GLY A 18 -19.33 44.69 20.61
CA GLY A 18 -18.41 45.32 19.65
C GLY A 18 -17.10 45.73 20.32
N ARG A 19 -16.08 44.85 20.35
CA ARG A 19 -14.69 45.21 20.69
C ARG A 19 -13.65 44.22 20.16
N VAL A 20 -12.68 44.77 19.43
CA VAL A 20 -11.44 44.12 18.96
C VAL A 20 -10.34 44.32 20.01
N ALA A 21 -9.42 43.36 20.16
CA ALA A 21 -8.09 43.60 20.74
C ALA A 21 -7.04 42.65 20.15
N SER A 22 -6.06 43.23 19.45
CA SER A 22 -4.86 42.57 18.91
C SER A 22 -3.76 42.38 19.97
N PHE A 23 -2.94 41.33 19.87
CA PHE A 23 -1.69 41.23 20.66
C PHE A 23 -0.50 40.59 19.91
N ILE A 24 0.38 41.46 19.43
CA ILE A 24 1.82 41.32 19.07
C ILE A 24 2.39 42.75 19.30
N PRO A 25 3.67 43.00 19.71
CA PRO A 25 4.81 42.12 20.00
C PRO A 25 5.45 42.32 21.39
N SER A 26 6.47 41.52 21.73
CA SER A 26 7.78 42.07 22.12
C SER A 26 8.88 41.01 22.05
N ALA A 27 10.01 41.36 21.44
CA ALA A 27 11.23 40.55 21.50
C ALA A 27 12.10 41.00 22.68
N THR A 28 12.87 40.09 23.27
CA THR A 28 14.09 40.45 24.00
C THR A 28 15.16 39.40 23.78
N ARG A 29 16.28 39.82 23.17
CA ARG A 29 17.48 38.98 23.04
C ARG A 29 18.26 39.03 24.35
N TYR A 30 18.76 37.89 24.82
CA TYR A 30 20.04 37.83 25.51
C TYR A 30 20.81 36.61 25.04
N ALA A 31 22.07 36.82 24.67
CA ALA A 31 23.04 35.78 24.36
C ALA A 31 24.30 36.07 25.18
N VAL A 32 24.84 35.08 25.90
CA VAL A 32 26.25 35.04 26.33
C VAL A 32 26.74 33.57 26.46
N ASN A 33 27.69 33.22 25.58
CA ASN A 33 28.88 32.36 25.69
C ASN A 33 28.96 30.98 26.39
N LYS A 34 29.79 30.15 25.72
CA LYS A 34 30.43 28.90 26.15
C LYS A 34 31.42 29.07 27.31
N SER A 35 31.51 28.08 28.21
CA SER A 35 32.76 27.35 28.56
C SER A 35 32.50 26.25 29.62
N VAL A 36 32.79 24.96 29.34
CA VAL A 36 33.97 24.17 29.78
C VAL A 36 33.83 23.45 31.15
N ALA A 37 33.75 22.11 31.05
CA ALA A 37 34.30 21.05 31.92
C ALA A 37 33.81 20.74 33.35
N SER A 38 33.89 19.43 33.62
CA SER A 38 34.13 18.72 34.89
C SER A 38 32.95 18.17 35.72
N THR A 39 32.73 16.87 35.53
CA THR A 39 32.74 15.76 36.51
C THR A 39 32.08 15.91 37.90
N SER A 40 31.45 14.78 38.30
CA SER A 40 31.11 14.32 39.66
C SER A 40 29.68 14.63 40.14
N THR A 41 28.99 13.83 40.95
CA THR A 41 29.07 12.43 41.42
C THR A 41 27.91 12.24 42.41
N LEU A 42 27.12 11.18 42.26
CA LEU A 42 26.25 10.52 43.27
C LEU A 42 25.03 11.22 43.92
N GLN A 43 23.99 10.36 44.04
CA GLN A 43 23.10 10.14 45.19
C GLN A 43 21.88 11.04 45.46
N ASN A 44 20.72 10.44 45.16
CA ASN A 44 19.61 10.17 46.10
C ASN A 44 19.31 11.20 47.20
N LEU A 45 18.12 11.80 47.13
CA LEU A 45 17.27 11.97 48.31
C LEU A 45 15.80 12.03 47.92
N SER A 46 15.01 11.12 48.47
CA SER A 46 13.55 11.11 48.41
C SER A 46 12.98 11.88 49.61
N ALA A 47 12.01 12.76 49.39
CA ALA A 47 11.13 13.25 50.45
C ALA A 47 9.78 13.71 49.88
N PHE A 48 8.71 13.17 50.44
CA PHE A 48 7.32 13.54 50.16
C PHE A 48 7.02 15.01 50.50
N THR A 49 6.24 15.68 49.64
CA THR A 49 5.20 16.63 50.08
C THR A 49 3.92 16.40 49.27
N SER A 50 2.77 16.47 49.95
CA SER A 50 1.52 15.87 49.49
C SER A 50 0.46 16.85 49.00
N LYS A 51 -0.32 16.41 48.01
CA LYS A 51 -1.72 16.79 47.71
C LYS A 51 -2.04 18.26 47.39
N SER A 52 -2.30 18.50 46.11
CA SER A 52 -3.56 19.15 45.69
C SER A 52 -4.26 18.22 44.69
N VAL A 53 -5.44 17.71 45.05
CA VAL A 53 -6.21 16.78 44.22
C VAL A 53 -7.18 17.58 43.34
N ILE A 54 -7.11 17.36 42.03
CA ILE A 54 -8.26 17.57 41.13
C ILE A 54 -8.61 16.19 40.58
N HIS A 55 -9.85 15.76 40.78
CA HIS A 55 -10.36 14.50 40.25
C HIS A 55 -10.76 14.66 38.78
N SER A 56 -10.25 13.78 37.93
CA SER A 56 -11.06 13.12 36.91
C SER A 56 -10.70 11.63 36.90
N SER A 57 -11.72 10.78 36.91
CA SER A 57 -11.60 9.38 37.31
C SER A 57 -11.09 8.45 36.21
N THR A 58 -9.99 7.74 36.47
CA THR A 58 -9.67 6.47 35.81
C THR A 58 -9.38 5.41 36.87
N SER A 59 -10.45 4.75 37.33
CA SER A 59 -10.35 3.63 38.26
C SER A 59 -9.83 2.41 37.51
N ARG A 60 -8.60 2.00 37.81
CA ARG A 60 -8.01 0.74 37.34
C ARG A 60 -8.44 -0.39 38.26
N PHE A 61 -8.95 -1.49 37.71
CA PHE A 61 -8.98 -2.77 38.42
C PHE A 61 -8.27 -3.88 37.63
N MET A 62 -7.80 -4.87 38.39
CA MET A 62 -6.76 -5.80 37.99
C MET A 62 -7.35 -7.06 37.36
N ALA A 63 -6.93 -7.37 36.13
CA ALA A 63 -7.05 -8.71 35.55
C ALA A 63 -5.63 -9.26 35.31
N THR A 64 -5.25 -10.29 36.06
CA THR A 64 -3.90 -10.86 36.01
C THR A 64 -3.70 -11.77 34.79
N LYS A 65 -3.40 -11.14 33.66
CA LYS A 65 -2.44 -11.61 32.65
C LYS A 65 -2.13 -10.44 31.75
N GLU A 66 -0.85 -10.09 31.65
CA GLU A 66 -0.40 -9.07 30.70
C GLU A 66 -0.86 -9.49 29.30
N ALA A 67 -1.76 -8.69 28.71
CA ALA A 67 -1.92 -8.70 27.26
C ALA A 67 -0.53 -8.39 26.68
N PRO A 68 -0.06 -9.13 25.67
CA PRO A 68 1.26 -8.88 25.12
C PRO A 68 1.29 -7.46 24.59
N VAL A 69 2.09 -6.61 25.24
CA VAL A 69 2.44 -5.29 24.72
C VAL A 69 3.03 -5.54 23.34
N GLU A 70 2.42 -4.98 22.30
CA GLU A 70 3.01 -5.04 20.97
C GLU A 70 4.37 -4.35 21.03
N GLU A 71 5.44 -5.14 20.92
CA GLU A 71 6.78 -4.63 20.61
C GLU A 71 6.64 -3.79 19.35
N LYS A 72 6.67 -2.45 19.48
CA LYS A 72 6.87 -1.57 18.32
C LYS A 72 8.08 -2.10 17.56
N ALA A 73 7.86 -2.50 16.31
CA ALA A 73 8.92 -3.10 15.51
C ALA A 73 10.12 -2.14 15.45
N ASP A 74 11.32 -2.67 15.68
CA ASP A 74 12.56 -1.89 15.51
C ASP A 74 12.56 -1.30 14.10
N VAL A 75 12.42 0.03 13.99
CA VAL A 75 12.35 0.70 12.69
C VAL A 75 13.68 0.50 11.97
N LEU A 76 13.63 -0.25 10.87
CA LEU A 76 14.79 -0.49 10.03
C LEU A 76 15.16 0.82 9.30
N PRO A 77 16.46 1.20 9.27
CA PRO A 77 16.89 2.38 8.52
C PRO A 77 16.66 2.20 7.01
N THR A 78 16.20 3.29 6.39
CA THR A 78 15.95 3.43 4.95
C THR A 78 17.23 3.84 4.20
N ASN A 79 17.13 4.03 2.88
CA ASN A 79 18.26 4.54 2.07
C ASN A 79 18.55 6.04 2.28
N ASP A 80 17.69 6.76 3.02
CA ASP A 80 17.90 8.18 3.39
C ASP A 80 19.11 8.36 4.32
N ASP A 81 19.52 7.27 4.99
CA ASP A 81 20.79 7.17 5.70
C ASP A 81 21.94 6.96 4.70
N GLU A 82 22.65 8.05 4.35
CA GLU A 82 23.76 8.03 3.39
C GLU A 82 24.81 6.95 3.66
N ASP A 83 25.12 6.66 4.92
CA ASP A 83 26.14 5.67 5.28
C ASP A 83 25.62 4.25 5.02
N LEU A 84 24.32 3.99 5.22
CA LEU A 84 23.71 2.73 4.84
C LEU A 84 23.67 2.58 3.31
N LEU A 85 23.37 3.65 2.58
CA LEU A 85 23.41 3.66 1.11
C LEU A 85 24.83 3.36 0.60
N LYS A 86 25.86 4.05 1.12
CA LYS A 86 27.29 3.77 0.85
C LYS A 86 27.65 2.32 1.16
N ILE A 87 27.18 1.77 2.28
CA ILE A 87 27.40 0.35 2.65
C ILE A 87 26.74 -0.60 1.65
N ARG A 88 25.47 -0.39 1.28
CA ARG A 88 24.74 -1.25 0.33
C ARG A 88 25.40 -1.24 -1.04
N HIS A 89 25.71 -0.06 -1.55
CA HIS A 89 26.35 0.12 -2.85
C HIS A 89 27.77 -0.48 -2.91
N SER A 90 28.59 -0.24 -1.88
CA SER A 90 29.92 -0.87 -1.79
C SER A 90 29.86 -2.38 -1.59
N SER A 91 28.79 -2.89 -0.95
CA SER A 91 28.54 -4.32 -0.84
C SER A 91 28.18 -4.95 -2.19
N ALA A 92 27.54 -4.20 -3.10
CA ALA A 92 27.27 -4.60 -4.47
C ALA A 92 28.59 -4.78 -5.25
N HIS A 93 29.48 -3.79 -5.23
CA HIS A 93 30.80 -3.89 -5.88
C HIS A 93 31.64 -5.04 -5.29
N VAL A 94 31.66 -5.22 -3.96
CA VAL A 94 32.32 -6.36 -3.32
C VAL A 94 31.69 -7.70 -3.71
N MET A 95 30.38 -7.74 -4.01
CA MET A 95 29.72 -8.93 -4.55
C MET A 95 30.15 -9.20 -6.00
N ALA A 96 30.26 -8.17 -6.85
CA ALA A 96 30.73 -8.30 -8.22
C ALA A 96 32.18 -8.82 -8.28
N MET A 97 33.10 -8.18 -7.55
CA MET A 97 34.48 -8.63 -7.36
C MET A 97 34.54 -10.07 -6.83
N ALA A 98 33.68 -10.42 -5.85
CA ALA A 98 33.62 -11.78 -5.29
C ALA A 98 33.11 -12.82 -6.29
N VAL A 99 32.17 -12.46 -7.17
CA VAL A 99 31.68 -13.35 -8.23
C VAL A 99 32.77 -13.57 -9.26
N GLN A 100 33.43 -12.52 -9.76
CA GLN A 100 34.53 -12.66 -10.74
C GLN A 100 35.76 -13.41 -10.18
N GLN A 101 36.04 -13.31 -8.87
CA GLN A 101 37.08 -14.14 -8.23
C GLN A 101 36.74 -15.62 -8.11
N VAL A 102 35.46 -15.99 -8.12
CA VAL A 102 34.99 -17.37 -8.00
C VAL A 102 34.66 -17.98 -9.37
N PHE A 103 34.21 -17.14 -10.30
CA PHE A 103 33.81 -17.45 -11.67
C PHE A 103 34.42 -16.41 -12.61
N PRO A 104 35.69 -16.59 -13.06
CA PRO A 104 36.39 -15.63 -13.92
C PRO A 104 35.69 -15.35 -15.25
N GLU A 105 34.81 -16.25 -15.69
CA GLU A 105 33.98 -16.12 -16.88
C GLU A 105 32.82 -15.11 -16.73
N ALA A 106 32.50 -14.68 -15.50
CA ALA A 106 31.36 -13.83 -15.23
C ALA A 106 31.59 -12.38 -15.67
N GLN A 107 30.74 -11.86 -16.55
CA GLN A 107 30.73 -10.45 -16.92
C GLN A 107 29.78 -9.67 -16.00
N THR A 108 30.25 -8.53 -15.52
CA THR A 108 29.52 -7.63 -14.63
C THR A 108 28.72 -6.59 -15.43
N THR A 109 27.48 -6.32 -14.99
CA THR A 109 26.58 -5.41 -15.71
C THR A 109 26.06 -4.28 -14.82
N ILE A 110 24.88 -4.41 -14.19
CA ILE A 110 24.24 -3.36 -13.37
C ILE A 110 24.01 -3.87 -11.93
N GLY A 111 24.37 -3.07 -10.93
CA GLY A 111 24.27 -3.45 -9.51
C GLY A 111 23.87 -2.34 -8.53
N PRO A 112 22.62 -1.84 -8.59
CA PRO A 112 22.14 -0.74 -7.76
C PRO A 112 21.75 -1.21 -6.35
N TRP A 113 21.68 -0.26 -5.43
CA TRP A 113 20.97 -0.45 -4.16
C TRP A 113 19.45 -0.42 -4.39
N ILE A 114 18.72 -1.02 -3.45
CA ILE A 114 17.25 -1.04 -3.35
C ILE A 114 16.85 -0.81 -1.88
N ASP A 115 15.56 -0.55 -1.60
CA ASP A 115 15.04 -0.12 -0.28
C ASP A 115 15.54 -0.93 0.92
N ASN A 116 15.76 -2.23 0.72
CA ASN A 116 16.16 -3.18 1.75
C ASN A 116 17.48 -3.91 1.45
N GLY A 117 18.27 -3.43 0.49
CA GLY A 117 19.47 -4.16 0.04
C GLY A 117 20.08 -3.66 -1.26
N PHE A 118 20.49 -4.58 -2.11
CA PHE A 118 21.07 -4.35 -3.44
C PHE A 118 20.94 -5.62 -4.28
N TYR A 119 21.19 -5.50 -5.58
CA TYR A 119 21.44 -6.68 -6.43
C TYR A 119 22.65 -6.45 -7.33
N TYR A 120 23.08 -7.48 -8.05
CA TYR A 120 23.93 -7.33 -9.25
C TYR A 120 23.48 -8.32 -10.31
N ASP A 121 23.48 -7.86 -11.56
CA ASP A 121 23.22 -8.67 -12.74
C ASP A 121 24.54 -9.15 -13.36
N PHE A 122 24.64 -10.46 -13.58
CA PHE A 122 25.79 -11.12 -14.18
C PHE A 122 25.41 -11.80 -15.49
N TYR A 123 26.24 -11.64 -16.51
CA TYR A 123 26.18 -12.44 -17.72
C TYR A 123 27.24 -13.55 -17.66
N PHE A 124 26.85 -14.76 -18.07
CA PHE A 124 27.76 -15.90 -18.18
C PHE A 124 27.75 -16.32 -19.66
N PRO A 125 28.79 -15.96 -20.44
CA PRO A 125 28.86 -16.33 -21.85
C PRO A 125 28.91 -17.85 -22.03
N GLU A 126 28.45 -18.32 -23.17
CA GLU A 126 28.87 -19.64 -23.67
C GLU A 126 30.28 -19.47 -24.26
N THR A 127 31.20 -20.34 -23.89
CA THR A 127 32.60 -20.29 -24.34
C THR A 127 33.00 -21.61 -24.97
N THR A 128 33.92 -21.58 -25.92
CA THR A 128 34.51 -22.81 -26.47
C THR A 128 35.85 -23.03 -25.80
N ASP A 129 36.07 -24.23 -25.27
CA ASP A 129 37.36 -24.63 -24.70
C ASP A 129 38.41 -24.73 -25.82
N GLU A 130 39.52 -23.98 -25.69
CA GLU A 130 40.53 -23.87 -26.76
C GLU A 130 41.39 -25.13 -26.95
N GLU A 131 41.48 -26.01 -25.95
CA GLU A 131 42.28 -27.24 -26.01
C GLU A 131 41.47 -28.45 -26.51
N THR A 132 40.18 -28.50 -26.20
CA THR A 132 39.28 -29.63 -26.51
C THR A 132 38.28 -29.34 -27.62
N GLY A 133 37.98 -28.06 -27.90
CA GLY A 133 36.98 -27.63 -28.87
C GLY A 133 35.53 -27.83 -28.43
N GLU A 134 35.28 -28.21 -27.16
CA GLU A 134 33.93 -28.40 -26.63
C GLU A 134 33.30 -27.05 -26.22
N THR A 135 32.01 -26.87 -26.52
CA THR A 135 31.24 -25.71 -26.04
C THR A 135 30.88 -25.89 -24.57
N ILE A 136 31.42 -25.03 -23.72
CA ILE A 136 31.05 -24.86 -22.32
C ILE A 136 29.73 -24.07 -22.28
N PRO A 137 28.62 -24.67 -21.83
CA PRO A 137 27.32 -24.00 -21.79
C PRO A 137 27.28 -22.94 -20.69
N SER A 138 26.43 -21.92 -20.87
CA SER A 138 26.27 -20.81 -19.92
C SER A 138 26.02 -21.31 -18.49
N ARG A 139 26.90 -20.94 -17.56
CA ARG A 139 26.82 -21.35 -16.15
C ARG A 139 25.53 -20.83 -15.51
N LYS A 140 24.78 -21.70 -14.84
CA LYS A 140 23.64 -21.29 -13.99
C LYS A 140 24.03 -21.28 -12.52
N LEU A 141 23.88 -20.13 -11.87
CA LEU A 141 24.13 -19.92 -10.44
C LEU A 141 23.06 -20.61 -9.59
N SER A 142 23.50 -21.22 -8.50
CA SER A 142 22.65 -21.90 -7.50
C SER A 142 22.81 -21.30 -6.10
N ASP A 143 21.88 -21.63 -5.21
CA ASP A 143 21.98 -21.32 -3.76
C ASP A 143 23.26 -21.89 -3.10
N SER A 144 23.91 -22.88 -3.73
CA SER A 144 25.19 -23.40 -3.26
C SER A 144 26.36 -22.47 -3.62
N ASP A 145 26.33 -21.87 -4.82
CA ASP A 145 27.33 -20.89 -5.27
C ASP A 145 27.32 -19.64 -4.40
N LEU A 146 26.13 -19.18 -3.97
CA LEU A 146 25.97 -18.05 -3.05
C LEU A 146 26.77 -18.24 -1.74
N LYS A 147 26.93 -19.48 -1.25
CA LYS A 147 27.75 -19.76 -0.06
C LYS A 147 29.24 -19.60 -0.33
N THR A 148 29.69 -19.83 -1.57
CA THR A 148 31.07 -19.64 -2.02
C THR A 148 31.35 -18.16 -2.26
N VAL A 149 30.46 -17.46 -2.98
CA VAL A 149 30.53 -16.01 -3.20
C VAL A 149 30.55 -15.26 -1.87
N LYS A 150 29.66 -15.57 -0.91
CA LYS A 150 29.67 -14.92 0.41
C LYS A 150 30.99 -15.11 1.17
N LYS A 151 31.63 -16.28 1.05
CA LYS A 151 32.98 -16.52 1.63
C LYS A 151 34.06 -15.69 0.94
N ALA A 152 33.96 -15.47 -0.37
CA ALA A 152 34.87 -14.57 -1.10
C ALA A 152 34.66 -13.11 -0.67
N MET A 153 33.42 -12.62 -0.58
CA MET A 153 33.10 -11.30 0.00
C MET A 153 33.67 -11.14 1.42
N ASP A 154 33.53 -12.14 2.29
CA ASP A 154 34.05 -12.11 3.67
C ASP A 154 35.60 -12.03 3.75
N LYS A 155 36.30 -12.56 2.74
CA LYS A 155 37.75 -12.41 2.54
C LYS A 155 38.09 -11.00 2.03
N ILE A 156 37.38 -10.50 1.03
CA ILE A 156 37.58 -9.15 0.45
C ILE A 156 37.38 -8.06 1.50
N CYS A 157 36.30 -8.11 2.29
CA CYS A 157 36.11 -7.21 3.44
C CYS A 157 37.16 -7.44 4.54
N GLY A 158 37.70 -8.66 4.66
CA GLY A 158 38.78 -8.98 5.60
C GLY A 158 40.14 -8.42 5.23
N LYS A 159 40.41 -8.20 3.94
CA LYS A 159 41.65 -7.57 3.44
C LYS A 159 41.66 -6.04 3.59
N ASN A 160 40.51 -5.41 3.76
CA ASN A 160 40.36 -3.96 3.93
C ASN A 160 41.01 -3.14 2.79
N TYR A 161 40.65 -3.45 1.55
CA TYR A 161 41.11 -2.70 0.39
C TYR A 161 40.59 -1.25 0.41
N PRO A 162 41.41 -0.26 0.00
CA PRO A 162 40.92 1.09 -0.22
C PRO A 162 39.91 1.09 -1.38
N ILE A 163 38.89 1.93 -1.27
CA ILE A 163 37.97 2.21 -2.38
C ILE A 163 38.26 3.64 -2.84
N THR A 164 38.69 3.81 -4.09
CA THR A 164 39.11 5.09 -4.64
C THR A 164 38.32 5.45 -5.89
N ARG A 165 38.02 6.75 -6.04
CA ARG A 165 37.34 7.31 -7.21
C ARG A 165 38.38 7.90 -8.15
N GLU A 166 38.32 7.50 -9.41
CA GLU A 166 39.08 8.03 -10.53
C GLU A 166 38.13 8.77 -11.49
N GLU A 167 38.55 9.90 -12.03
CA GLU A 167 37.88 10.59 -13.14
C GLU A 167 38.71 10.35 -14.40
N VAL A 168 38.08 9.83 -15.45
CA VAL A 168 38.71 9.51 -16.74
C VAL A 168 37.92 10.12 -17.89
N SER A 169 38.55 10.25 -19.07
CA SER A 169 37.81 10.58 -20.28
C SER A 169 36.99 9.38 -20.77
N ARG A 170 35.97 9.65 -21.59
CA ARG A 170 35.15 8.62 -22.24
C ARG A 170 35.97 7.68 -23.12
N GLU A 171 36.96 8.19 -23.83
CA GLU A 171 37.86 7.41 -24.69
C GLU A 171 38.72 6.46 -23.85
N GLU A 172 39.24 6.92 -22.71
CA GLU A 172 40.03 6.09 -21.82
C GLU A 172 39.17 5.02 -21.12
N ALA A 173 37.97 5.39 -20.64
CA ALA A 173 37.00 4.42 -20.13
C ALA A 173 36.68 3.35 -21.17
N LYS A 174 36.38 3.76 -22.42
CA LYS A 174 36.10 2.85 -23.54
C LYS A 174 37.27 1.88 -23.79
N ALA A 175 38.49 2.39 -23.90
CA ALA A 175 39.67 1.56 -24.13
C ALA A 175 39.92 0.54 -23.01
N ARG A 176 39.70 0.93 -21.74
CA ARG A 176 39.80 0.01 -20.58
C ARG A 176 38.73 -1.08 -20.62
N ILE A 177 37.49 -0.76 -21.03
CA ILE A 177 36.39 -1.73 -21.15
C ILE A 177 36.63 -2.71 -22.31
N GLU A 178 37.06 -2.20 -23.47
CA GLU A 178 37.41 -3.03 -24.63
C GLU A 178 38.55 -4.02 -24.30
N ALA A 179 39.52 -3.60 -23.48
CA ALA A 179 40.63 -4.46 -23.04
C ALA A 179 40.20 -5.61 -22.10
N ILE A 180 39.10 -5.47 -21.35
CA ILE A 180 38.57 -6.53 -20.48
C ILE A 180 37.42 -7.33 -21.11
N GLY A 181 36.93 -6.92 -22.30
CA GLY A 181 35.92 -7.65 -23.06
C GLY A 181 34.52 -7.69 -22.43
N GLU A 182 34.12 -6.67 -21.66
CA GLU A 182 32.77 -6.56 -21.06
C GLU A 182 31.84 -5.64 -21.88
N PRO A 183 31.13 -6.13 -22.93
CA PRO A 183 30.34 -5.31 -23.85
C PRO A 183 29.21 -4.54 -23.17
N PHE A 184 28.59 -5.09 -22.12
CA PHE A 184 27.54 -4.41 -21.36
C PHE A 184 28.02 -3.08 -20.75
N LYS A 185 29.30 -2.97 -20.38
CA LYS A 185 29.86 -1.72 -19.86
C LYS A 185 30.07 -0.66 -20.95
N LEU A 186 30.26 -1.05 -22.21
CA LEU A 186 30.26 -0.12 -23.34
C LEU A 186 28.86 0.49 -23.53
N GLU A 187 27.81 -0.33 -23.47
CA GLU A 187 26.42 0.17 -23.54
C GLU A 187 26.04 1.06 -22.33
N ILE A 188 26.59 0.78 -21.14
CA ILE A 188 26.42 1.66 -19.97
C ILE A 188 27.12 3.00 -20.26
N LEU A 189 28.38 2.97 -20.68
CA LEU A 189 29.18 4.16 -21.00
C LEU A 189 28.51 5.05 -22.06
N GLU A 190 27.97 4.46 -23.13
CA GLU A 190 27.22 5.19 -24.17
C GLU A 190 25.95 5.87 -23.63
N SER A 191 25.32 5.31 -22.59
CA SER A 191 24.15 5.93 -21.96
C SER A 191 24.47 7.03 -20.94
N ILE A 192 25.72 7.14 -20.47
CA ILE A 192 26.16 8.25 -19.61
C ILE A 192 26.33 9.51 -20.47
N LYS A 193 25.49 10.51 -20.27
CA LYS A 193 25.51 11.79 -21.01
C LYS A 193 26.38 12.89 -20.36
N THR A 194 26.86 12.66 -19.15
CA THR A 194 27.65 13.60 -18.36
C THR A 194 29.14 13.29 -18.42
N GLU A 195 29.97 14.32 -18.26
CA GLU A 195 31.43 14.24 -18.12
C GLU A 195 31.83 14.89 -16.78
N PRO A 196 32.92 14.46 -16.12
CA PRO A 196 33.81 13.35 -16.49
C PRO A 196 33.20 11.98 -16.17
N ILE A 197 33.73 10.93 -16.79
CA ILE A 197 33.36 9.55 -16.47
C ILE A 197 34.06 9.11 -15.18
N THR A 198 33.32 8.48 -14.27
CA THR A 198 33.83 8.04 -12.97
C THR A 198 34.00 6.53 -12.88
N ILE A 199 35.19 6.11 -12.44
CA ILE A 199 35.52 4.72 -12.13
C ILE A 199 35.78 4.61 -10.62
N TYR A 200 35.29 3.54 -10.00
CA TYR A 200 35.65 3.20 -8.62
C TYR A 200 36.48 1.91 -8.59
N HIS A 201 37.66 1.99 -7.98
CA HIS A 201 38.56 0.86 -7.76
C HIS A 201 38.35 0.25 -6.38
N ILE A 202 38.53 -1.06 -6.27
CA ILE A 202 38.69 -1.80 -5.00
C ILE A 202 40.12 -2.36 -4.99
N GLY A 203 41.03 -1.67 -4.30
CA GLY A 203 42.46 -1.98 -4.35
C GLY A 203 43.05 -1.76 -5.74
N GLU A 204 43.98 -2.63 -6.14
CA GLU A 204 44.50 -2.71 -7.51
C GLU A 204 43.83 -3.86 -8.29
N GLU A 205 42.96 -4.63 -7.62
CA GLU A 205 42.47 -5.91 -8.10
C GLU A 205 41.15 -5.86 -8.89
N TRP A 206 40.38 -4.77 -8.81
CA TRP A 206 39.07 -4.67 -9.45
C TRP A 206 38.59 -3.22 -9.58
N TRP A 207 37.83 -2.91 -10.63
CA TRP A 207 37.21 -1.59 -10.84
C TRP A 207 35.86 -1.70 -11.56
N ASP A 208 35.01 -0.67 -11.42
CA ASP A 208 33.78 -0.55 -12.21
C ASP A 208 33.37 0.90 -12.54
N LEU A 209 32.60 1.06 -13.61
CA LEU A 209 31.92 2.30 -14.00
C LEU A 209 30.82 2.61 -13.01
N CYS A 210 30.99 3.65 -12.20
CA CYS A 210 30.04 3.96 -11.15
C CYS A 210 30.12 5.43 -10.72
N ALA A 211 28.98 6.05 -10.41
CA ALA A 211 28.92 7.41 -9.85
C ALA A 211 29.22 7.44 -8.33
N GLY A 212 29.02 6.32 -7.63
CA GLY A 212 29.01 6.24 -6.17
C GLY A 212 27.67 6.66 -5.56
N PRO A 213 27.62 7.01 -4.27
CA PRO A 213 28.75 7.08 -3.32
C PRO A 213 29.16 5.71 -2.79
N HIS A 214 30.38 5.61 -2.24
CA HIS A 214 30.94 4.40 -1.62
C HIS A 214 31.52 4.69 -0.23
N VAL A 215 31.76 3.63 0.55
CA VAL A 215 32.62 3.70 1.74
C VAL A 215 34.09 3.75 1.33
N GLU A 216 34.97 4.25 2.19
CA GLU A 216 36.38 4.50 1.85
C GLU A 216 37.25 3.23 1.84
N SER A 217 36.78 2.12 2.42
CA SER A 217 37.47 0.83 2.35
C SER A 217 36.54 -0.37 2.55
N THR A 218 36.88 -1.53 1.99
CA THR A 218 36.05 -2.76 2.12
C THR A 218 35.94 -3.26 3.56
N GLY A 219 36.87 -2.89 4.46
CA GLY A 219 36.82 -3.24 5.87
C GLY A 219 35.85 -2.41 6.71
N LYS A 220 35.39 -1.25 6.20
CA LYS A 220 34.25 -0.51 6.79
C LYS A 220 32.92 -1.21 6.55
N ILE A 221 32.85 -2.14 5.59
CA ILE A 221 31.64 -2.90 5.30
C ILE A 221 31.41 -3.94 6.41
N PRO A 222 30.30 -3.90 7.15
CA PRO A 222 30.02 -4.81 8.25
C PRO A 222 29.64 -6.20 7.74
N LYS A 223 30.65 -7.01 7.37
CA LYS A 223 30.49 -8.29 6.66
C LYS A 223 29.59 -9.36 7.33
N LYS A 224 29.39 -9.25 8.65
CA LYS A 224 28.44 -10.08 9.43
C LYS A 224 26.97 -9.64 9.29
N ALA A 225 26.73 -8.42 8.82
CA ALA A 225 25.44 -7.81 8.54
C ALA A 225 25.06 -7.85 7.05
N ILE A 226 25.86 -8.50 6.20
CA ILE A 226 25.54 -8.82 4.81
C ILE A 226 24.93 -10.22 4.71
N GLN A 227 23.88 -10.38 3.90
CA GLN A 227 23.33 -11.66 3.49
C GLN A 227 22.99 -11.68 2.00
N LEU A 228 23.45 -12.70 1.28
CA LEU A 228 22.92 -13.05 -0.05
C LEU A 228 21.59 -13.80 0.11
N GLN A 229 20.62 -13.49 -0.75
CA GLN A 229 19.25 -13.97 -0.66
C GLN A 229 18.97 -15.10 -1.65
N ASN A 230 18.79 -14.76 -2.93
CA ASN A 230 18.42 -15.70 -3.99
C ASN A 230 18.96 -15.22 -5.34
N VAL A 231 19.01 -16.16 -6.30
CA VAL A 231 19.23 -15.86 -7.72
C VAL A 231 17.89 -15.67 -8.42
N ALA A 232 17.81 -14.79 -9.41
CA ALA A 232 16.69 -14.63 -10.32
C ALA A 232 17.17 -14.42 -11.76
N GLY A 233 16.32 -14.69 -12.75
CA GLY A 233 16.58 -14.27 -14.13
C GLY A 233 16.18 -12.79 -14.33
N ALA A 234 16.96 -12.06 -15.11
CA ALA A 234 16.63 -10.74 -15.61
C ALA A 234 16.98 -10.67 -17.11
N TYR A 235 16.35 -9.78 -17.87
CA TYR A 235 16.75 -9.50 -19.24
C TYR A 235 17.47 -8.15 -19.29
N TRP A 236 18.51 -8.04 -20.11
CA TRP A 236 19.22 -6.77 -20.26
C TRP A 236 18.28 -5.65 -20.73
N ARG A 237 18.30 -4.52 -20.01
CA ARG A 237 17.36 -3.38 -20.15
C ARG A 237 15.86 -3.76 -20.12
N GLY A 238 15.49 -4.97 -19.67
CA GLY A 238 14.11 -5.47 -19.63
C GLY A 238 13.54 -5.96 -20.97
N ASP A 239 14.40 -6.11 -21.99
CA ASP A 239 14.01 -6.57 -23.33
C ASP A 239 14.20 -8.10 -23.46
N GLU A 240 13.09 -8.82 -23.65
CA GLU A 240 13.06 -10.29 -23.74
C GLU A 240 13.78 -10.85 -24.98
N ASN A 241 14.08 -10.00 -25.98
CA ASN A 241 14.87 -10.37 -27.15
C ASN A 241 16.39 -10.28 -26.90
N ARG A 242 16.80 -9.82 -25.72
CA ARG A 242 18.21 -9.61 -25.35
C ARG A 242 18.72 -10.66 -24.37
N GLU A 243 19.99 -10.54 -24.03
CA GLU A 243 20.73 -11.48 -23.21
C GLU A 243 20.06 -11.68 -21.84
N MET A 244 19.85 -12.95 -21.47
CA MET A 244 19.34 -13.32 -20.16
C MET A 244 20.49 -13.29 -19.13
N LEU A 245 20.32 -12.44 -18.14
CA LEU A 245 21.22 -12.18 -17.03
C LEU A 245 20.77 -12.94 -15.79
N GLN A 246 21.71 -13.16 -14.87
CA GLN A 246 21.48 -13.78 -13.57
C GLN A 246 21.69 -12.77 -12.47
N ARG A 247 20.58 -12.37 -11.84
CA ARG A 247 20.51 -11.40 -10.75
C ARG A 247 20.76 -12.09 -9.42
N ILE A 248 21.79 -11.68 -8.68
CA ILE A 248 21.93 -12.05 -7.27
C ILE A 248 21.33 -10.94 -6.41
N TYR A 249 20.29 -11.26 -5.63
CA TYR A 249 19.75 -10.36 -4.60
C TYR A 249 20.50 -10.50 -3.28
N ALA A 250 20.71 -9.37 -2.60
CA ALA A 250 21.41 -9.31 -1.32
C ALA A 250 20.91 -8.16 -0.45
N THR A 251 21.24 -8.23 0.85
CA THR A 251 20.94 -7.19 1.83
C THR A 251 22.17 -6.86 2.66
N ALA A 252 22.34 -5.59 3.01
CA ALA A 252 23.37 -5.08 3.90
C ALA A 252 22.80 -4.03 4.85
N TRP A 253 23.32 -4.02 6.07
CA TRP A 253 22.90 -3.19 7.19
C TRP A 253 24.13 -2.67 7.94
N LYS A 254 24.02 -1.56 8.68
CA LYS A 254 25.12 -1.04 9.50
C LYS A 254 25.52 -2.03 10.60
N GLU A 255 24.54 -2.72 11.18
CA GLU A 255 24.77 -3.62 12.32
C GLU A 255 24.07 -4.98 12.20
N VAL A 256 24.59 -5.96 12.96
CA VAL A 256 24.02 -7.32 13.02
C VAL A 256 22.59 -7.38 13.61
N PRO A 257 22.22 -6.57 14.63
CA PRO A 257 20.83 -6.49 15.10
C PRO A 257 19.84 -6.07 14.00
N GLN A 258 20.21 -5.13 13.12
CA GLN A 258 19.37 -4.70 12.00
C GLN A 258 19.13 -5.85 11.00
N LEU A 259 20.16 -6.61 10.63
CA LEU A 259 19.99 -7.82 9.82
C LEU A 259 19.09 -8.87 10.51
N LYS A 260 19.14 -8.98 11.85
CA LYS A 260 18.28 -9.88 12.62
C LYS A 260 16.82 -9.38 12.63
N ALA A 261 16.58 -8.08 12.78
CA ALA A 261 15.27 -7.47 12.69
C ALA A 261 14.68 -7.62 11.28
N TYR A 262 15.46 -7.38 10.22
CA TYR A 262 15.05 -7.66 8.83
C TYR A 262 14.68 -9.13 8.59
N LYS A 263 15.44 -10.08 9.18
CA LYS A 263 15.06 -11.51 9.15
C LYS A 263 13.75 -11.79 9.90
N LYS A 264 13.50 -11.18 11.06
CA LYS A 264 12.22 -11.27 11.79
C LYS A 264 11.08 -10.75 10.90
N MET A 265 11.26 -9.59 10.28
CA MET A 265 10.31 -8.98 9.34
C MET A 265 10.00 -9.88 8.14
N LEU A 266 11.01 -10.45 7.47
CA LEU A 266 10.79 -11.38 6.34
C LEU A 266 10.03 -12.66 6.74
N VAL A 267 10.26 -13.18 7.95
CA VAL A 267 9.53 -14.35 8.47
C VAL A 267 8.07 -13.99 8.75
N GLU A 268 7.79 -12.83 9.34
CA GLU A 268 6.42 -12.35 9.56
C GLU A 268 5.71 -12.02 8.24
N ALA A 269 6.40 -11.37 7.28
CA ALA A 269 5.89 -11.13 5.92
C ALA A 269 5.44 -12.44 5.25
N LYS A 270 6.25 -13.51 5.33
CA LYS A 270 5.92 -14.81 4.74
C LYS A 270 4.72 -15.50 5.43
N LYS A 271 4.46 -15.23 6.71
CA LYS A 271 3.24 -15.70 7.40
C LYS A 271 1.99 -14.87 7.01
N ARG A 272 2.21 -13.61 6.64
CA ARG A 272 1.19 -12.63 6.25
C ARG A 272 0.85 -12.66 4.75
N ASP A 273 1.64 -13.36 3.93
CA ASP A 273 1.46 -13.51 2.49
C ASP A 273 0.01 -13.85 2.12
N HIS A 274 -0.67 -12.94 1.42
CA HIS A 274 -2.08 -13.04 1.07
C HIS A 274 -2.41 -14.26 0.20
N ARG A 275 -1.43 -14.83 -0.52
CA ARG A 275 -1.60 -16.05 -1.34
C ARG A 275 -1.63 -17.30 -0.46
N VAL A 276 -0.82 -17.31 0.61
CA VAL A 276 -0.82 -18.37 1.61
C VAL A 276 -2.08 -18.29 2.47
N LEU A 277 -2.41 -17.10 2.99
CA LEU A 277 -3.60 -16.88 3.81
C LEU A 277 -4.90 -17.03 3.01
N GLY A 278 -4.95 -16.51 1.77
CA GLY A 278 -6.11 -16.64 0.89
C GLY A 278 -6.51 -18.09 0.63
N LYS A 279 -5.52 -18.97 0.44
CA LYS A 279 -5.74 -20.43 0.33
C LYS A 279 -6.14 -21.08 1.66
N GLN A 280 -5.52 -20.68 2.78
CA GLN A 280 -5.83 -21.24 4.11
C GLN A 280 -7.22 -20.86 4.61
N LEU A 281 -7.66 -19.63 4.32
CA LEU A 281 -8.93 -19.06 4.77
C LEU A 281 -10.07 -19.26 3.78
N ASP A 282 -9.79 -19.76 2.56
CA ASP A 282 -10.75 -19.99 1.48
C ASP A 282 -11.38 -18.69 0.94
N LEU A 283 -10.52 -17.73 0.58
CA LEU A 283 -10.90 -16.38 0.15
C LEU A 283 -10.93 -16.24 -1.38
N PHE A 284 -9.91 -16.74 -2.07
CA PHE A 284 -9.79 -16.65 -3.53
C PHE A 284 -8.85 -17.74 -4.07
N SER A 285 -8.88 -17.92 -5.39
CA SER A 285 -7.88 -18.67 -6.15
C SER A 285 -7.54 -17.95 -7.46
N ILE A 286 -6.47 -18.41 -8.12
CA ILE A 286 -6.14 -18.08 -9.50
C ILE A 286 -6.01 -19.44 -10.19
N GLN A 287 -6.76 -19.63 -11.28
CA GLN A 287 -6.85 -20.92 -11.98
C GLN A 287 -6.00 -20.86 -13.25
N GLU A 288 -5.02 -21.75 -13.37
CA GLU A 288 -4.09 -21.75 -14.52
C GLU A 288 -4.84 -21.95 -15.84
N ASP A 289 -5.83 -22.84 -15.87
CA ASP A 289 -6.71 -23.11 -17.02
C ASP A 289 -7.50 -21.88 -17.51
N ALA A 290 -7.76 -20.91 -16.64
CA ALA A 290 -8.46 -19.67 -16.98
C ALA A 290 -7.50 -18.55 -17.45
N GLY A 291 -6.19 -18.71 -17.21
CA GLY A 291 -5.16 -17.71 -17.47
C GLY A 291 -4.69 -16.98 -16.20
N GLY A 292 -3.38 -16.72 -16.16
CA GLY A 292 -2.74 -16.06 -15.02
C GLY A 292 -3.24 -14.62 -14.80
N GLY A 293 -3.36 -14.23 -13.53
CA GLY A 293 -3.75 -12.87 -13.15
C GLY A 293 -5.25 -12.59 -13.22
N LEU A 294 -6.09 -13.64 -13.27
CA LEU A 294 -7.55 -13.56 -13.19
C LEU A 294 -8.01 -14.20 -11.87
N VAL A 295 -8.70 -13.43 -11.03
CA VAL A 295 -9.01 -13.80 -9.65
C VAL A 295 -10.39 -14.44 -9.54
N PHE A 296 -10.42 -15.66 -9.00
CA PHE A 296 -11.65 -16.37 -8.66
C PHE A 296 -11.97 -16.13 -7.19
N TRP A 297 -12.93 -15.25 -6.91
CA TRP A 297 -13.37 -14.93 -5.56
C TRP A 297 -14.23 -16.07 -4.99
N HIS A 298 -13.83 -16.63 -3.85
CA HIS A 298 -14.56 -17.70 -3.15
C HIS A 298 -15.60 -17.09 -2.20
N PRO A 299 -16.64 -17.83 -1.77
CA PRO A 299 -17.77 -17.26 -1.01
C PRO A 299 -17.42 -16.46 0.26
N LYS A 300 -16.27 -16.70 0.89
CA LYS A 300 -15.79 -15.86 2.01
C LYS A 300 -15.10 -14.59 1.53
N GLY A 301 -14.24 -14.67 0.51
CA GLY A 301 -13.61 -13.51 -0.09
C GLY A 301 -14.64 -12.58 -0.72
N SER A 302 -15.63 -13.13 -1.44
CA SER A 302 -16.76 -12.39 -1.99
C SER A 302 -17.52 -11.60 -0.92
N LYS A 303 -17.79 -12.16 0.26
CA LYS A 303 -18.45 -11.42 1.36
C LYS A 303 -17.64 -10.21 1.84
N ILE A 304 -16.34 -10.38 2.05
CA ILE A 304 -15.44 -9.30 2.47
C ILE A 304 -15.41 -8.22 1.36
N ARG A 305 -15.24 -8.64 0.10
CA ARG A 305 -15.27 -7.77 -1.07
C ARG A 305 -16.58 -6.98 -1.16
N THR A 306 -17.74 -7.63 -1.04
CA THR A 306 -19.05 -6.96 -1.04
C THR A 306 -19.18 -5.95 0.09
N LYS A 307 -18.74 -6.26 1.33
CA LYS A 307 -18.74 -5.28 2.43
C LYS A 307 -17.82 -4.07 2.15
N ILE A 308 -16.70 -4.25 1.44
CA ILE A 308 -15.83 -3.15 1.00
C ILE A 308 -16.54 -2.31 -0.09
N GLU A 309 -17.10 -2.96 -1.11
CA GLU A 309 -17.79 -2.32 -2.22
C GLU A 309 -19.06 -1.58 -1.79
N ASP A 310 -19.81 -2.10 -0.82
CA ASP A 310 -21.03 -1.48 -0.30
C ASP A 310 -20.71 -0.26 0.58
N PHE A 311 -19.74 -0.37 1.51
CA PHE A 311 -19.26 0.78 2.29
C PHE A 311 -18.72 1.90 1.38
N TRP A 312 -18.02 1.54 0.29
CA TRP A 312 -17.55 2.50 -0.71
C TRP A 312 -18.72 3.23 -1.38
N LYS A 313 -19.78 2.51 -1.82
CA LYS A 313 -20.95 3.15 -2.45
C LYS A 313 -21.66 4.09 -1.46
N GLU A 314 -21.84 3.63 -0.21
CA GLU A 314 -22.49 4.40 0.85
C GLU A 314 -21.75 5.71 1.11
N ALA A 315 -20.44 5.65 1.38
CA ALA A 315 -19.61 6.83 1.62
C ALA A 315 -19.58 7.81 0.44
N HIS A 316 -19.64 7.31 -0.79
CA HIS A 316 -19.64 8.16 -2.00
C HIS A 316 -20.99 8.82 -2.25
N ILE A 317 -22.10 8.11 -2.01
CA ILE A 317 -23.44 8.69 -2.11
C ILE A 317 -23.63 9.77 -1.03
N GLU A 318 -23.08 9.56 0.19
CA GLU A 318 -23.07 10.56 1.26
C GLU A 318 -22.23 11.81 0.91
N ASP A 319 -21.10 11.66 0.21
CA ASP A 319 -20.27 12.75 -0.31
C ASP A 319 -20.80 13.35 -1.64
N GLY A 320 -21.97 12.92 -2.09
CA GLY A 320 -22.68 13.48 -3.25
C GLY A 320 -22.12 13.06 -4.61
N TYR A 321 -21.70 11.80 -4.74
CA TYR A 321 -21.40 11.16 -6.04
C TYR A 321 -22.61 10.36 -6.55
N ASP A 322 -22.90 10.48 -7.84
CA ASP A 322 -23.76 9.52 -8.54
C ASP A 322 -22.95 8.28 -8.93
N ILE A 323 -23.52 7.10 -8.65
CA ILE A 323 -22.90 5.82 -9.01
C ILE A 323 -23.34 5.42 -10.42
N ILE A 324 -22.37 5.26 -11.33
CA ILE A 324 -22.60 4.92 -12.74
C ILE A 324 -21.96 3.57 -13.11
N TYR A 325 -22.28 3.07 -14.30
CA TYR A 325 -21.79 1.80 -14.83
C TYR A 325 -21.48 1.93 -16.33
N THR A 326 -20.27 1.56 -16.76
CA THR A 326 -19.86 1.69 -18.16
C THR A 326 -19.43 0.34 -18.78
N PRO A 327 -19.54 0.16 -20.11
CA PRO A 327 -19.14 -1.08 -20.79
C PRO A 327 -17.68 -1.48 -20.55
N HIS A 328 -17.36 -2.76 -20.72
CA HIS A 328 -15.97 -3.27 -20.64
C HIS A 328 -15.18 -3.18 -21.95
N ILE A 329 -15.83 -2.85 -23.06
CA ILE A 329 -15.26 -2.87 -24.42
C ILE A 329 -15.67 -1.62 -25.18
N ALA A 330 -14.79 -1.10 -26.04
CA ALA A 330 -15.08 0.03 -26.91
C ALA A 330 -14.39 -0.13 -28.27
N ASN A 331 -14.94 0.52 -29.30
CA ASN A 331 -14.31 0.70 -30.59
C ASN A 331 -12.97 1.46 -30.42
N LEU A 332 -11.94 1.06 -31.16
CA LEU A 332 -10.57 1.58 -31.04
C LEU A 332 -10.48 3.10 -31.17
N ASN A 333 -11.39 3.74 -31.90
CA ASN A 333 -11.40 5.18 -32.06
C ASN A 333 -11.57 5.93 -30.72
N LEU A 334 -12.22 5.34 -29.70
CA LEU A 334 -12.27 5.91 -28.34
C LEU A 334 -10.87 6.00 -27.70
N TRP A 335 -10.05 4.96 -27.90
CA TRP A 335 -8.68 4.88 -27.38
C TRP A 335 -7.71 5.79 -28.16
N LYS A 336 -7.98 6.04 -29.44
CA LYS A 336 -7.28 7.05 -30.25
C LYS A 336 -7.63 8.47 -29.79
N THR A 337 -8.91 8.80 -29.67
CA THR A 337 -9.38 10.13 -29.20
C THR A 337 -8.76 10.47 -27.84
N SER A 338 -8.88 9.56 -26.87
CA SER A 338 -8.32 9.74 -25.52
C SER A 338 -6.78 9.68 -25.46
N GLY A 339 -6.09 9.25 -26.52
CA GLY A 339 -4.63 9.12 -26.57
C GLY A 339 -4.07 7.84 -25.93
N HIS A 340 -4.90 7.00 -25.30
CA HIS A 340 -4.45 5.74 -24.67
C HIS A 340 -3.85 4.76 -25.70
N ASN A 341 -4.32 4.77 -26.95
CA ASN A 341 -3.72 3.96 -28.02
C ASN A 341 -2.26 4.36 -28.32
N ASP A 342 -1.87 5.61 -28.04
CA ASP A 342 -0.56 6.15 -28.41
C ASP A 342 0.43 6.05 -27.24
N PHE A 343 -0.04 6.31 -26.01
CA PHE A 343 0.79 6.31 -24.80
C PHE A 343 0.73 5.01 -23.97
N TYR A 344 -0.32 4.19 -24.12
CA TYR A 344 -0.57 3.03 -23.26
C TYR A 344 -0.73 1.69 -24.00
N ARG A 345 -0.44 1.66 -25.31
CA ARG A 345 -0.70 0.53 -26.20
C ARG A 345 -0.18 -0.81 -25.68
N ASP A 346 1.06 -0.83 -25.19
CA ASP A 346 1.74 -2.04 -24.71
C ASP A 346 1.14 -2.60 -23.40
N GLY A 347 0.38 -1.77 -22.67
CA GLY A 347 -0.38 -2.15 -21.47
C GLY A 347 -1.81 -2.58 -21.76
N MET A 348 -2.26 -2.59 -23.01
CA MET A 348 -3.61 -2.99 -23.42
C MET A 348 -3.61 -4.41 -24.00
N PHE A 349 -4.70 -5.15 -23.78
CA PHE A 349 -4.91 -6.42 -24.49
C PHE A 349 -5.08 -6.19 -25.99
N GLN A 350 -4.78 -7.22 -26.79
CA GLN A 350 -4.94 -7.17 -28.24
C GLN A 350 -6.39 -6.86 -28.67
N GLN A 351 -6.50 -6.24 -29.83
CA GLN A 351 -7.77 -5.85 -30.44
C GLN A 351 -8.54 -7.08 -30.94
N MET A 352 -9.86 -6.98 -30.94
CA MET A 352 -10.79 -7.97 -31.50
C MET A 352 -11.45 -7.36 -32.72
N GLU A 353 -11.34 -8.03 -33.87
CA GLU A 353 -12.06 -7.62 -35.07
C GLU A 353 -13.52 -8.07 -35.02
N VAL A 354 -14.45 -7.13 -35.17
CA VAL A 354 -15.89 -7.36 -35.17
C VAL A 354 -16.48 -6.58 -36.34
N GLU A 355 -17.00 -7.28 -37.35
CA GLU A 355 -17.68 -6.68 -38.52
C GLU A 355 -16.86 -5.61 -39.27
N ASN A 356 -15.53 -5.81 -39.38
CA ASN A 356 -14.52 -4.88 -39.92
C ASN A 356 -14.21 -3.65 -39.04
N GLU A 357 -14.69 -3.61 -37.80
CA GLU A 357 -14.26 -2.65 -36.78
C GLU A 357 -13.32 -3.30 -35.76
N GLU A 358 -12.34 -2.53 -35.29
CA GLU A 358 -11.43 -2.94 -34.20
C GLU A 358 -12.03 -2.54 -32.85
N TYR A 359 -12.35 -3.52 -32.01
CA TYR A 359 -12.77 -3.32 -30.62
C TYR A 359 -11.65 -3.70 -29.64
N GLN A 360 -11.62 -3.06 -28.48
CA GLN A 360 -10.61 -3.33 -27.46
C GLN A 360 -11.21 -3.20 -26.06
N ILE A 361 -10.79 -4.10 -25.17
CA ILE A 361 -11.22 -4.16 -23.77
C ILE A 361 -10.59 -3.01 -22.96
N LYS A 362 -11.34 -2.43 -22.01
CA LYS A 362 -10.95 -1.18 -21.33
C LYS A 362 -9.77 -1.35 -20.37
N PRO A 363 -8.68 -0.56 -20.49
CA PRO A 363 -7.61 -0.51 -19.49
C PRO A 363 -7.89 0.49 -18.34
N MET A 364 -8.83 1.42 -18.56
CA MET A 364 -9.23 2.55 -17.69
C MET A 364 -10.67 2.95 -18.00
N ASN A 365 -11.40 3.58 -17.06
CA ASN A 365 -12.82 3.94 -17.24
C ASN A 365 -13.04 5.35 -17.80
N CYS A 366 -12.10 6.27 -17.59
CA CYS A 366 -12.22 7.70 -17.88
C CYS A 366 -12.81 8.05 -19.27
N PRO A 367 -12.37 7.42 -20.39
CA PRO A 367 -12.94 7.71 -21.71
C PRO A 367 -14.46 7.47 -21.84
N PHE A 368 -15.03 6.52 -21.08
CA PHE A 368 -16.48 6.32 -21.06
C PHE A 368 -17.20 7.41 -20.27
N HIS A 369 -16.59 7.89 -19.18
CA HIS A 369 -17.13 8.98 -18.37
C HIS A 369 -17.11 10.29 -19.18
N CYS A 370 -16.08 10.52 -20.01
CA CYS A 370 -16.06 11.63 -20.97
C CYS A 370 -17.22 11.55 -21.98
N LEU A 371 -17.53 10.36 -22.52
CA LEU A 371 -18.68 10.19 -23.42
C LEU A 371 -20.02 10.49 -22.71
N MET A 372 -20.20 10.03 -21.47
CA MET A 372 -21.39 10.34 -20.67
C MET A 372 -21.53 11.83 -20.34
N TYR A 373 -20.41 12.54 -20.13
CA TYR A 373 -20.44 13.98 -19.95
C TYR A 373 -20.96 14.68 -21.21
N ALA A 374 -20.42 14.29 -22.37
CA ALA A 374 -20.69 14.89 -23.69
C ALA A 374 -22.08 14.60 -24.26
N ASP A 375 -22.82 13.61 -23.72
CA ASP A 375 -24.16 13.21 -24.21
C ASP A 375 -25.22 14.29 -23.99
N GLU A 376 -25.04 15.18 -23.00
CA GLU A 376 -25.97 16.27 -22.68
C GLU A 376 -25.26 17.62 -22.60
N LEU A 377 -25.95 18.69 -22.99
CA LEU A 377 -25.46 20.07 -22.83
C LEU A 377 -25.45 20.46 -21.35
N ARG A 378 -24.27 20.78 -20.80
CA ARG A 378 -24.08 21.17 -19.40
C ARG A 378 -24.11 22.70 -19.22
N SER A 379 -24.64 23.16 -18.09
CA SER A 379 -24.51 24.53 -17.58
C SER A 379 -23.46 24.58 -16.46
N TYR A 380 -22.85 25.74 -16.23
CA TYR A 380 -21.99 25.99 -15.06
C TYR A 380 -22.69 25.69 -13.73
N ARG A 381 -24.05 25.72 -13.70
CA ARG A 381 -24.87 25.41 -12.52
C ARG A 381 -25.01 23.92 -12.22
N ASP A 382 -24.71 23.07 -13.19
CA ASP A 382 -24.75 21.62 -13.03
C ASP A 382 -23.43 21.09 -12.44
N LEU A 383 -22.37 21.93 -12.44
CA LEU A 383 -21.05 21.61 -11.92
C LEU A 383 -20.92 22.04 -10.44
N PRO A 384 -20.30 21.22 -9.57
CA PRO A 384 -19.52 20.03 -9.89
C PRO A 384 -20.39 18.77 -10.10
N ILE A 385 -20.09 18.00 -11.16
CA ILE A 385 -20.65 16.67 -11.39
C ILE A 385 -19.64 15.65 -10.86
N ARG A 386 -20.09 14.74 -9.97
CA ARG A 386 -19.23 13.72 -9.35
C ARG A 386 -19.73 12.33 -9.69
N TRP A 387 -18.96 11.56 -10.45
CA TRP A 387 -19.33 10.21 -10.86
C TRP A 387 -18.37 9.16 -10.32
N GLY A 388 -18.92 8.13 -9.67
CA GLY A 388 -18.16 6.97 -9.19
C GLY A 388 -18.53 5.70 -9.96
N GLU A 389 -17.54 4.88 -10.30
CA GLU A 389 -17.74 3.55 -10.88
C GLU A 389 -16.79 2.54 -10.22
N LEU A 390 -17.34 1.43 -9.70
CA LEU A 390 -16.55 0.22 -9.40
C LEU A 390 -16.22 -0.49 -10.72
N GLY A 391 -15.35 0.14 -11.51
CA GLY A 391 -15.12 -0.18 -12.93
C GLY A 391 -14.10 -1.29 -13.11
N THR A 392 -14.54 -2.44 -13.62
CA THR A 392 -13.63 -3.55 -13.96
C THR A 392 -12.91 -3.28 -15.28
N VAL A 393 -11.59 -3.20 -15.18
CA VAL A 393 -10.65 -2.91 -16.27
C VAL A 393 -9.66 -4.05 -16.46
N TYR A 394 -8.99 -4.06 -17.61
CA TYR A 394 -8.12 -5.14 -18.06
C TYR A 394 -6.81 -4.58 -18.63
N ARG A 395 -5.68 -4.95 -18.03
CA ARG A 395 -4.34 -4.53 -18.46
C ARG A 395 -3.48 -5.73 -18.83
N TYR A 396 -2.72 -5.59 -19.92
CA TYR A 396 -1.78 -6.58 -20.39
C TYR A 396 -0.51 -6.58 -19.53
N GLU A 397 -0.62 -7.16 -18.35
CA GLU A 397 0.52 -7.42 -17.48
C GLU A 397 1.30 -8.64 -17.98
N ARG A 398 2.64 -8.54 -18.07
CA ARG A 398 3.51 -9.65 -18.48
C ARG A 398 3.35 -10.81 -17.48
N SER A 399 3.39 -12.06 -17.97
CA SER A 399 3.14 -13.24 -17.11
C SER A 399 4.09 -13.32 -15.91
N GLY A 400 5.36 -12.98 -16.11
CA GLY A 400 6.38 -12.95 -15.05
C GLY A 400 6.23 -11.84 -14.00
N THR A 401 5.39 -10.81 -14.23
CA THR A 401 5.13 -9.73 -13.26
C THR A 401 3.88 -9.95 -12.42
N LEU A 402 3.07 -10.97 -12.72
CA LEU A 402 1.84 -11.27 -12.00
C LEU A 402 2.13 -11.76 -10.57
N HIS A 403 1.40 -11.22 -9.59
CA HIS A 403 1.63 -11.52 -8.18
C HIS A 403 0.35 -11.52 -7.35
N GLY A 404 -0.27 -12.70 -7.23
CA GLY A 404 -1.44 -12.90 -6.37
C GLY A 404 -2.56 -11.90 -6.67
N LEU A 405 -2.94 -11.10 -5.68
CA LEU A 405 -3.88 -9.98 -5.84
C LEU A 405 -3.17 -8.62 -6.06
N MET A 406 -1.87 -8.52 -5.80
CA MET A 406 -1.12 -7.25 -5.85
C MET A 406 -0.86 -6.76 -7.28
N ARG A 407 -0.74 -7.70 -8.24
CA ARG A 407 -0.57 -7.40 -9.67
C ARG A 407 -1.27 -8.46 -10.50
N VAL A 408 -2.35 -8.05 -11.17
CA VAL A 408 -3.35 -8.89 -11.84
C VAL A 408 -3.72 -8.26 -13.19
N ARG A 409 -4.31 -9.06 -14.08
CA ARG A 409 -4.69 -8.61 -15.43
C ARG A 409 -6.10 -8.04 -15.49
N GLY A 410 -7.04 -8.64 -14.77
CA GLY A 410 -8.40 -8.13 -14.61
C GLY A 410 -8.62 -7.71 -13.16
N PHE A 411 -9.09 -6.48 -12.94
CA PHE A 411 -9.32 -5.92 -11.61
C PHE A 411 -10.38 -4.83 -11.63
N THR A 412 -11.00 -4.59 -10.48
CA THR A 412 -12.00 -3.54 -10.30
C THR A 412 -11.32 -2.33 -9.65
N GLN A 413 -11.30 -1.21 -10.36
CA GLN A 413 -10.89 0.06 -9.78
C GLN A 413 -12.06 0.72 -9.05
N ASP A 414 -11.76 1.43 -7.98
CA ASP A 414 -12.72 2.22 -7.22
C ASP A 414 -12.73 3.67 -7.75
N ASP A 415 -12.92 3.74 -9.07
CA ASP A 415 -12.60 4.88 -9.93
C ASP A 415 -13.69 5.95 -9.84
N ALA A 416 -13.28 7.22 -9.87
CA ALA A 416 -14.23 8.32 -9.90
C ALA A 416 -13.67 9.53 -10.64
N HIS A 417 -14.58 10.24 -11.31
CA HIS A 417 -14.27 11.43 -12.09
C HIS A 417 -15.18 12.58 -11.66
N ILE A 418 -14.57 13.70 -11.30
CA ILE A 418 -15.27 14.95 -11.00
C ILE A 418 -15.09 15.89 -12.18
N PHE A 419 -16.17 16.45 -12.70
CA PHE A 419 -16.13 17.55 -13.65
C PHE A 419 -16.51 18.83 -12.91
N CYS A 420 -15.61 19.82 -12.87
CA CYS A 420 -15.76 21.02 -12.07
C CYS A 420 -15.30 22.28 -12.80
N LEU A 421 -15.69 23.44 -12.26
CA LEU A 421 -15.21 24.75 -12.69
C LEU A 421 -13.80 25.04 -12.13
N PRO A 422 -13.01 25.92 -12.76
CA PRO A 422 -11.67 26.29 -12.27
C PRO A 422 -11.62 26.84 -10.83
N ASP A 423 -12.66 27.55 -10.40
CA ASP A 423 -12.78 28.08 -9.03
C ASP A 423 -13.23 27.03 -8.01
N GLN A 424 -13.91 25.97 -8.45
CA GLN A 424 -14.34 24.82 -7.62
C GLN A 424 -13.21 23.82 -7.33
N LEU A 425 -12.21 23.74 -8.22
CA LEU A 425 -11.18 22.67 -8.23
C LEU A 425 -10.54 22.41 -6.85
N GLN A 426 -10.12 23.46 -6.14
CA GLN A 426 -9.43 23.31 -4.86
C GLN A 426 -10.37 22.82 -3.73
N ASP A 427 -11.65 23.18 -3.77
CA ASP A 427 -12.65 22.67 -2.82
C ASP A 427 -12.96 21.19 -3.10
N GLU A 428 -13.09 20.80 -4.37
CA GLU A 428 -13.30 19.41 -4.76
C GLU A 428 -12.12 18.50 -4.37
N ILE A 429 -10.87 18.95 -4.56
CA ILE A 429 -9.70 18.19 -4.09
C ILE A 429 -9.73 18.02 -2.57
N VAL A 430 -10.06 19.07 -1.80
CA VAL A 430 -10.17 18.98 -0.33
C VAL A 430 -11.29 18.01 0.09
N GLY A 431 -12.43 18.00 -0.61
CA GLY A 431 -13.51 17.02 -0.43
C GLY A 431 -13.00 15.59 -0.59
N VAL A 432 -12.32 15.30 -1.71
CA VAL A 432 -11.72 13.99 -1.98
C VAL A 432 -10.72 13.57 -0.89
N LEU A 433 -9.87 14.48 -0.39
CA LEU A 433 -8.92 14.16 0.69
C LEU A 433 -9.65 13.83 2.02
N ASN A 434 -10.78 14.48 2.32
CA ASN A 434 -11.61 14.14 3.49
C ASN A 434 -12.28 12.77 3.34
N LEU A 435 -12.78 12.44 2.14
CA LEU A 435 -13.38 11.13 1.85
C LEU A 435 -12.35 10.01 1.94
N ILE A 436 -11.12 10.23 1.46
CA ILE A 436 -10.00 9.29 1.60
C ILE A 436 -9.69 9.01 3.08
N GLU A 437 -9.55 10.06 3.90
CA GLU A 437 -9.32 9.93 5.35
C GLU A 437 -10.45 9.16 6.05
N THR A 438 -11.70 9.46 5.70
CA THR A 438 -12.90 8.82 6.25
C THR A 438 -12.96 7.32 5.90
N ILE A 439 -12.62 6.96 4.67
CA ILE A 439 -12.65 5.58 4.21
C ILE A 439 -11.46 4.79 4.78
N LEU A 440 -10.23 5.30 4.70
CA LEU A 440 -9.02 4.57 5.12
C LEU A 440 -8.96 4.34 6.64
N SER A 441 -9.38 5.32 7.45
CA SER A 441 -9.45 5.18 8.91
C SER A 441 -10.42 4.07 9.36
N ARG A 442 -11.52 3.83 8.63
CA ARG A 442 -12.44 2.69 8.91
C ARG A 442 -11.79 1.31 8.72
N PHE A 443 -10.67 1.23 7.98
CA PHE A 443 -9.85 0.02 7.86
C PHE A 443 -8.66 -0.01 8.84
N GLY A 444 -8.50 1.01 9.69
CA GLY A 444 -7.39 1.15 10.63
C GLY A 444 -6.09 1.64 10.00
N PHE A 445 -6.17 2.37 8.88
CA PHE A 445 -5.02 3.03 8.27
C PHE A 445 -5.06 4.52 8.59
N ASP A 446 -4.35 4.93 9.65
CA ASP A 446 -4.29 6.32 10.13
C ASP A 446 -2.90 6.98 9.91
N ASP A 447 -1.93 6.23 9.38
CA ASP A 447 -0.57 6.69 9.04
C ASP A 447 -0.41 6.78 7.51
N TYR A 448 -0.24 8.00 7.00
CA TYR A 448 -0.17 8.32 5.58
C TYR A 448 1.17 8.97 5.22
N GLU A 449 1.82 8.46 4.17
CA GLU A 449 2.92 9.17 3.50
C GLU A 449 2.37 9.77 2.21
N ILE A 450 2.42 11.11 2.11
CA ILE A 450 1.77 11.88 1.04
C ILE A 450 2.84 12.47 0.13
N MET A 451 2.70 12.26 -1.18
CA MET A 451 3.61 12.80 -2.20
C MET A 451 2.83 13.64 -3.20
N LEU A 452 3.34 14.84 -3.50
CA LEU A 452 2.91 15.64 -4.65
C LEU A 452 3.84 15.32 -5.82
N SER A 453 3.33 14.58 -6.81
CA SER A 453 4.10 14.19 -8.00
C SER A 453 3.97 15.22 -9.12
N THR A 454 5.11 15.71 -9.62
CA THR A 454 5.22 16.82 -10.60
C THR A 454 5.30 16.32 -12.06
N GLN A 455 5.52 17.25 -13.00
CA GLN A 455 5.51 17.01 -14.44
C GLN A 455 6.60 16.02 -14.91
N PRO A 456 6.23 14.90 -15.58
CA PRO A 456 7.20 13.98 -16.16
C PRO A 456 7.78 14.48 -17.49
N ASP A 457 8.98 13.98 -17.85
CA ASP A 457 9.65 14.16 -19.15
C ASP A 457 8.73 13.96 -20.38
N LYS A 458 7.74 13.07 -20.25
CA LYS A 458 6.72 12.81 -21.27
C LYS A 458 5.35 13.26 -20.75
N SER A 459 5.02 14.51 -21.02
CA SER A 459 3.75 15.14 -20.63
C SER A 459 2.98 15.68 -21.85
N VAL A 460 1.69 15.96 -21.65
CA VAL A 460 0.78 16.65 -22.58
C VAL A 460 0.14 17.85 -21.88
N GLY A 461 -0.36 18.82 -22.64
CA GLY A 461 -0.80 20.12 -22.14
C GLY A 461 0.31 21.19 -22.21
N SER A 462 -0.02 22.44 -21.90
CA SER A 462 0.95 23.54 -21.79
C SER A 462 1.51 23.69 -20.39
N ASP A 463 2.66 24.35 -20.26
CA ASP A 463 3.30 24.60 -18.96
C ASP A 463 2.37 25.38 -18.01
N ASP A 464 1.63 26.38 -18.52
CA ASP A 464 0.61 27.14 -17.75
C ASP A 464 -0.45 26.23 -17.09
N ILE A 465 -0.87 25.17 -17.79
CA ILE A 465 -1.83 24.19 -17.28
C ILE A 465 -1.19 23.37 -16.15
N TRP A 466 0.06 22.94 -16.34
CA TRP A 466 0.82 22.19 -15.34
C TRP A 466 1.10 23.00 -14.08
N GLU A 467 1.46 24.27 -14.21
CA GLU A 467 1.61 25.20 -13.09
C GLU A 467 0.28 25.37 -12.33
N SER A 468 -0.81 25.66 -13.03
CA SER A 468 -2.14 25.84 -12.42
C SER A 468 -2.64 24.58 -11.72
N ALA A 469 -2.43 23.40 -12.32
CA ALA A 469 -2.81 22.12 -11.74
C ALA A 469 -2.00 21.80 -10.48
N THR A 470 -0.69 22.02 -10.52
CA THR A 470 0.21 21.79 -9.39
C THR A 470 -0.11 22.74 -8.23
N ALA A 471 -0.38 24.02 -8.53
CA ALA A 471 -0.78 25.01 -7.53
C ALA A 471 -2.12 24.68 -6.86
N ALA A 472 -3.09 24.11 -7.59
CA ALA A 472 -4.37 23.68 -7.03
C ALA A 472 -4.21 22.51 -6.04
N LEU A 473 -3.43 21.49 -6.40
CA LEU A 473 -3.11 20.35 -5.52
C LEU A 473 -2.32 20.80 -4.28
N GLU A 474 -1.29 21.62 -4.47
CA GLU A 474 -0.47 22.16 -3.38
C GLU A 474 -1.32 23.03 -2.43
N GLY A 475 -2.20 23.86 -2.97
CA GLY A 475 -3.15 24.66 -2.21
C GLY A 475 -4.14 23.81 -1.41
N ALA A 476 -4.60 22.68 -1.96
CA ALA A 476 -5.49 21.77 -1.25
C ALA A 476 -4.79 21.08 -0.06
N LEU A 477 -3.55 20.60 -0.26
CA LEU A 477 -2.72 20.04 0.81
C LEU A 477 -2.46 21.05 1.94
N LYS A 478 -2.10 22.30 1.57
CA LYS A 478 -1.91 23.40 2.53
C LYS A 478 -3.18 23.74 3.33
N ARG A 479 -4.37 23.66 2.71
CA ARG A 479 -5.66 23.85 3.40
C ARG A 479 -6.00 22.69 4.34
N LYS A 480 -5.70 21.45 3.93
CA LYS A 480 -5.90 20.26 4.75
C LYS A 480 -4.94 20.20 5.95
N GLY A 481 -3.79 20.87 5.84
CA GLY A 481 -2.77 20.93 6.89
C GLY A 481 -1.92 19.65 6.97
N TRP A 482 -1.85 18.89 5.88
CA TRP A 482 -1.05 17.68 5.77
C TRP A 482 0.39 18.01 5.33
N GLU A 483 1.37 17.33 5.94
CA GLU A 483 2.76 17.34 5.46
C GLU A 483 2.89 16.43 4.22
N TYR A 484 3.68 16.85 3.24
CA TYR A 484 3.87 16.11 1.99
C TYR A 484 5.31 16.24 1.47
N GLY A 485 5.78 15.19 0.79
CA GLY A 485 6.99 15.22 -0.02
C GLY A 485 6.71 15.63 -1.46
N ILE A 486 7.77 15.95 -2.22
CA ILE A 486 7.71 16.18 -3.66
C ILE A 486 8.32 14.98 -4.37
N ASP A 487 7.63 14.46 -5.38
CA ASP A 487 8.04 13.31 -6.20
C ASP A 487 8.29 13.79 -7.64
N ASP A 488 9.55 14.18 -7.92
CA ASP A 488 9.87 14.93 -9.12
C ASP A 488 9.77 14.05 -10.39
N GLY A 489 8.95 14.48 -11.35
CA GLY A 489 8.63 13.72 -12.55
C GLY A 489 7.71 12.51 -12.34
N GLY A 490 7.12 12.33 -11.16
CA GLY A 490 6.26 11.17 -10.85
C GLY A 490 4.82 11.25 -11.35
N GLY A 491 4.39 12.39 -11.91
CA GLY A 491 3.03 12.64 -12.43
C GLY A 491 2.65 11.70 -13.59
N ALA A 492 1.35 11.61 -13.90
CA ALA A 492 0.96 10.92 -15.14
C ALA A 492 1.14 11.87 -16.34
N PHE A 493 1.14 11.34 -17.56
CA PHE A 493 1.41 12.15 -18.75
C PHE A 493 0.43 13.33 -18.94
N TYR A 494 -0.78 13.27 -18.38
CA TYR A 494 -1.83 14.29 -18.52
C TYR A 494 -2.03 15.22 -17.32
N GLY A 495 -1.27 15.07 -16.23
CA GLY A 495 -1.32 16.03 -15.13
C GLY A 495 -0.67 15.58 -13.81
N PRO A 496 -0.46 16.53 -12.87
CA PRO A 496 0.12 16.26 -11.56
C PRO A 496 -0.89 15.53 -10.67
N LYS A 497 -0.40 14.95 -9.57
CA LYS A 497 -1.23 14.16 -8.65
C LYS A 497 -0.73 14.20 -7.21
N ILE A 498 -1.66 13.99 -6.28
CA ILE A 498 -1.39 13.67 -4.89
C ILE A 498 -1.49 12.15 -4.76
N ASP A 499 -0.39 11.49 -4.41
CA ASP A 499 -0.34 10.07 -4.11
C ASP A 499 -0.26 9.83 -2.60
N ILE A 500 -1.13 8.96 -2.09
CA ILE A 500 -1.22 8.63 -0.67
C ILE A 500 -0.83 7.17 -0.48
N LYS A 501 0.25 6.96 0.28
CA LYS A 501 0.76 5.64 0.63
C LYS A 501 0.36 5.31 2.06
N ILE A 502 -0.29 4.16 2.24
CA ILE A 502 -0.59 3.59 3.57
C ILE A 502 0.55 2.69 4.04
N ARG A 503 0.81 2.65 5.34
CA ARG A 503 1.76 1.72 5.95
C ARG A 503 1.03 0.47 6.46
N ASP A 504 1.56 -0.71 6.15
CA ASP A 504 1.03 -1.97 6.70
C ASP A 504 1.63 -2.34 8.06
N ALA A 505 1.03 -3.33 8.72
CA ALA A 505 1.44 -3.82 10.05
C ALA A 505 2.86 -4.42 10.15
N ILE A 506 3.64 -4.46 9.07
CA ILE A 506 5.07 -4.81 9.08
C ILE A 506 5.96 -3.73 8.47
N GLY A 507 5.44 -2.51 8.31
CA GLY A 507 6.18 -1.30 7.95
C GLY A 507 6.33 -1.03 6.46
N ARG A 508 5.78 -1.86 5.57
CA ARG A 508 5.84 -1.63 4.11
C ARG A 508 4.84 -0.54 3.72
N THR A 509 5.23 0.30 2.77
CA THR A 509 4.41 1.37 2.21
C THR A 509 3.72 0.91 0.93
N TRP A 510 2.44 1.22 0.81
CA TRP A 510 1.62 0.86 -0.34
C TRP A 510 0.87 2.08 -0.85
N GLN A 511 1.22 2.56 -2.04
CA GLN A 511 0.40 3.56 -2.74
C GLN A 511 -0.99 2.98 -3.04
N CYS A 512 -2.02 3.58 -2.46
CA CYS A 512 -3.41 3.16 -2.60
C CYS A 512 -4.24 4.26 -3.26
N SER A 513 -4.35 5.42 -2.61
CA SER A 513 -5.17 6.52 -3.11
C SER A 513 -4.37 7.45 -4.01
N THR A 514 -5.03 8.02 -5.00
CA THR A 514 -4.47 9.04 -5.89
C THR A 514 -5.54 10.08 -6.23
N VAL A 515 -5.14 11.34 -6.33
CA VAL A 515 -6.00 12.46 -6.75
C VAL A 515 -5.26 13.25 -7.82
N GLN A 516 -5.80 13.31 -9.03
CA GLN A 516 -5.10 13.79 -10.22
C GLN A 516 -5.97 14.74 -11.02
N CYS A 517 -5.42 15.89 -11.42
CA CYS A 517 -6.10 16.84 -12.30
C CYS A 517 -5.75 16.53 -13.77
N ASP A 518 -6.76 16.41 -14.64
CA ASP A 518 -6.62 16.24 -16.09
C ASP A 518 -7.34 17.37 -16.83
N PHE A 519 -6.59 18.01 -17.72
CA PHE A 519 -7.05 19.08 -18.62
C PHE A 519 -7.03 18.64 -20.09
N ASN A 520 -6.30 17.56 -20.40
CA ASN A 520 -6.10 17.00 -21.72
C ASN A 520 -7.28 16.11 -22.15
N LEU A 521 -7.90 15.31 -21.28
CA LEU A 521 -9.11 14.56 -21.65
C LEU A 521 -10.31 15.47 -21.96
N PRO A 522 -10.62 16.51 -21.16
CA PRO A 522 -11.61 17.52 -21.53
C PRO A 522 -11.36 18.17 -22.90
N GLU A 523 -10.12 18.50 -23.22
CA GLU A 523 -9.76 19.04 -24.55
C GLU A 523 -9.92 18.01 -25.68
N ARG A 524 -9.39 16.80 -25.51
CA ARG A 524 -9.44 15.72 -26.53
C ARG A 524 -10.84 15.26 -26.89
N PHE A 525 -11.77 15.29 -25.92
CA PHE A 525 -13.17 14.95 -26.15
C PHE A 525 -14.03 16.17 -26.54
N GLY A 526 -13.47 17.39 -26.49
CA GLY A 526 -14.24 18.61 -26.72
C GLY A 526 -15.35 18.79 -25.70
N LEU A 527 -15.09 18.49 -24.42
CA LEU A 527 -16.05 18.65 -23.34
C LEU A 527 -16.29 20.14 -23.08
N GLU A 528 -17.56 20.55 -23.05
CA GLU A 528 -17.96 21.96 -22.93
C GLU A 528 -19.15 22.10 -21.96
N TYR A 529 -19.15 23.19 -21.19
CA TYR A 529 -20.31 23.69 -20.45
C TYR A 529 -20.62 25.13 -20.87
N VAL A 530 -21.85 25.58 -20.61
CA VAL A 530 -22.27 26.97 -20.83
C VAL A 530 -22.04 27.80 -19.57
N SER A 531 -21.17 28.81 -19.65
CA SER A 531 -20.84 29.72 -18.55
C SER A 531 -21.97 30.72 -18.23
N ALA A 532 -21.80 31.53 -17.18
CA ALA A 532 -22.81 32.51 -16.76
C ALA A 532 -23.06 33.59 -17.83
N GLU A 533 -22.04 33.85 -18.64
CA GLU A 533 -21.99 34.77 -19.77
C GLU A 533 -22.61 34.18 -21.05
N GLY A 534 -22.99 32.90 -21.03
CA GLY A 534 -23.54 32.18 -22.18
C GLY A 534 -22.49 31.73 -23.20
N VAL A 535 -21.20 31.77 -22.84
CA VAL A 535 -20.09 31.28 -23.66
C VAL A 535 -19.86 29.80 -23.37
N LYS A 536 -19.29 29.07 -24.34
CA LYS A 536 -18.85 27.69 -24.11
C LYS A 536 -17.44 27.67 -23.53
N GLU A 537 -17.28 26.99 -22.41
CA GLU A 537 -16.02 26.83 -21.68
C GLU A 537 -15.78 25.36 -21.35
N ARG A 538 -14.55 24.97 -21.02
CA ARG A 538 -14.17 23.56 -20.77
C ARG A 538 -14.14 23.26 -19.27
N PRO A 539 -14.72 22.15 -18.80
CA PRO A 539 -14.59 21.74 -17.40
C PRO A 539 -13.17 21.23 -17.13
N ILE A 540 -12.78 21.23 -15.85
CA ILE A 540 -11.62 20.49 -15.36
C ILE A 540 -12.09 19.10 -14.91
N MET A 541 -11.33 18.07 -15.25
CA MET A 541 -11.59 16.69 -14.83
C MET A 541 -10.63 16.31 -13.69
N VAL A 542 -11.15 15.83 -12.56
CA VAL A 542 -10.35 15.26 -11.47
C VAL A 542 -10.57 13.76 -11.45
N HIS A 543 -9.51 13.00 -11.71
CA HIS A 543 -9.46 11.56 -11.54
C HIS A 543 -9.11 11.26 -10.09
N ARG A 544 -9.82 10.32 -9.46
CA ARG A 544 -9.41 9.85 -8.14
C ARG A 544 -9.80 8.40 -7.89
N ALA A 545 -8.96 7.72 -7.12
CA ALA A 545 -9.22 6.39 -6.57
C ALA A 545 -8.77 6.37 -5.11
N ILE A 546 -9.43 5.59 -4.26
CA ILE A 546 -9.17 5.58 -2.80
C ILE A 546 -8.46 4.27 -2.41
N PHE A 547 -8.96 3.14 -2.90
CA PHE A 547 -8.31 1.83 -2.76
C PHE A 547 -7.32 1.54 -3.90
N GLY A 548 -7.49 2.19 -5.05
CA GLY A 548 -6.76 1.95 -6.29
C GLY A 548 -7.38 0.80 -7.08
N SER A 549 -7.19 -0.44 -6.60
CA SER A 549 -7.99 -1.59 -7.05
C SER A 549 -8.42 -2.45 -5.87
N ILE A 550 -9.65 -2.98 -5.95
CA ILE A 550 -10.26 -3.82 -4.92
C ILE A 550 -9.41 -5.06 -4.67
N GLU A 551 -8.89 -5.71 -5.73
CA GLU A 551 -7.94 -6.81 -5.65
C GLU A 551 -6.70 -6.45 -4.80
N ARG A 552 -5.99 -5.37 -5.16
CA ARG A 552 -4.74 -4.97 -4.50
C ARG A 552 -4.98 -4.58 -3.05
N PHE A 553 -6.01 -3.77 -2.79
CA PHE A 553 -6.39 -3.35 -1.45
C PHE A 553 -6.81 -4.53 -0.56
N PHE A 554 -7.58 -5.48 -1.10
CA PHE A 554 -7.89 -6.74 -0.40
C PHE A 554 -6.63 -7.53 -0.07
N GLY A 555 -5.67 -7.60 -0.99
CA GLY A 555 -4.35 -8.17 -0.75
C GLY A 555 -3.67 -7.51 0.46
N ILE A 556 -3.52 -6.19 0.44
CA ILE A 556 -2.90 -5.40 1.52
C ILE A 556 -3.63 -5.62 2.85
N LEU A 557 -4.97 -5.60 2.85
CA LEU A 557 -5.80 -5.86 4.03
C LEU A 557 -5.54 -7.25 4.62
N VAL A 558 -5.42 -8.30 3.80
CA VAL A 558 -5.08 -9.65 4.26
C VAL A 558 -3.69 -9.68 4.93
N GLU A 559 -2.69 -8.99 4.35
CA GLU A 559 -1.33 -9.02 4.91
C GLU A 559 -1.21 -8.18 6.19
N SER A 560 -1.86 -7.00 6.23
CA SER A 560 -1.88 -6.10 7.38
C SER A 560 -2.61 -6.73 8.58
N THR A 561 -3.76 -7.35 8.35
CA THR A 561 -4.53 -8.07 9.40
C THR A 561 -3.96 -9.46 9.72
N ALA A 562 -3.00 -9.96 8.94
CA ALA A 562 -2.63 -11.38 8.88
C ALA A 562 -3.85 -12.31 8.66
N GLY A 563 -4.93 -11.82 8.04
CA GLY A 563 -6.21 -12.51 7.85
C GLY A 563 -7.13 -12.50 9.07
N GLU A 564 -6.78 -11.79 10.14
CA GLU A 564 -7.68 -11.51 11.28
C GLU A 564 -8.43 -10.21 11.00
N PHE A 565 -9.32 -10.27 10.01
CA PHE A 565 -10.12 -9.13 9.57
C PHE A 565 -10.87 -8.46 10.73
N PRO A 566 -11.04 -7.12 10.69
CA PRO A 566 -11.95 -6.41 11.57
C PRO A 566 -13.33 -7.06 11.62
N PHE A 567 -14.00 -6.97 12.76
CA PHE A 567 -15.28 -7.64 13.00
C PHE A 567 -16.32 -7.36 11.89
N TRP A 568 -16.42 -6.11 11.44
CA TRP A 568 -17.34 -5.67 10.40
C TRP A 568 -17.04 -6.21 8.98
N LEU A 569 -15.82 -6.71 8.75
CA LEU A 569 -15.39 -7.35 7.50
C LEU A 569 -15.37 -8.87 7.58
N ALA A 570 -15.27 -9.44 8.78
CA ALA A 570 -15.05 -10.88 8.96
C ALA A 570 -16.10 -11.73 8.20
N PRO A 571 -15.68 -12.71 7.35
CA PRO A 571 -16.59 -13.45 6.47
C PRO A 571 -17.52 -14.41 7.23
N THR A 572 -17.12 -14.75 8.47
CA THR A 572 -17.93 -15.33 9.54
C THR A 572 -17.57 -14.56 10.81
N GLN A 573 -18.54 -13.88 11.40
CA GLN A 573 -18.38 -13.07 12.62
C GLN A 573 -18.51 -13.92 13.88
N LEU A 574 -19.64 -14.64 13.95
CA LEU A 574 -19.99 -15.56 15.02
C LEU A 574 -20.02 -16.98 14.46
N LYS A 575 -19.38 -17.92 15.16
CA LYS A 575 -19.52 -19.35 14.88
C LYS A 575 -20.07 -20.10 16.09
N LEU A 576 -21.22 -20.75 15.90
CA LEU A 576 -21.88 -21.57 16.91
C LEU A 576 -21.26 -22.98 16.91
N LEU A 577 -20.84 -23.44 18.09
CA LEU A 577 -20.11 -24.69 18.33
C LEU A 577 -20.99 -25.66 19.16
N PRO A 578 -21.83 -26.48 18.51
CA PRO A 578 -22.71 -27.43 19.20
C PRO A 578 -21.90 -28.56 19.86
N VAL A 579 -22.12 -28.77 21.16
CA VAL A 579 -21.48 -29.84 21.94
C VAL A 579 -22.06 -31.22 21.61
N THR A 580 -23.33 -31.28 21.21
CA THR A 580 -24.04 -32.51 20.81
C THR A 580 -24.90 -32.28 19.56
N ASP A 581 -25.33 -33.35 18.89
CA ASP A 581 -26.26 -33.22 17.76
C ASP A 581 -27.66 -32.74 18.18
N ALA A 582 -28.07 -32.97 19.44
CA ALA A 582 -29.37 -32.59 19.97
C ALA A 582 -29.60 -31.06 19.97
N VAL A 583 -28.54 -30.26 20.14
CA VAL A 583 -28.60 -28.79 20.16
C VAL A 583 -28.39 -28.15 18.78
N LYS A 584 -28.12 -28.93 17.73
CA LYS A 584 -27.93 -28.39 16.36
C LYS A 584 -29.17 -27.64 15.82
N PRO A 585 -30.42 -28.08 16.03
CA PRO A 585 -31.61 -27.33 15.61
C PRO A 585 -31.71 -25.96 16.27
N PHE A 586 -31.39 -25.87 17.57
CA PHE A 586 -31.36 -24.61 18.33
C PHE A 586 -30.28 -23.66 17.80
N CYS A 587 -29.07 -24.16 17.52
CA CYS A 587 -28.02 -23.38 16.86
C CYS A 587 -28.46 -22.85 15.48
N GLN A 588 -29.20 -23.66 14.71
CA GLN A 588 -29.75 -23.24 13.40
C GLN A 588 -30.87 -22.19 13.54
N GLU A 589 -31.58 -22.14 14.65
CA GLU A 589 -32.53 -21.07 14.95
C GLU A 589 -31.85 -19.75 15.29
N ILE A 590 -30.87 -19.77 16.19
CA ILE A 590 -30.04 -18.61 16.53
C ILE A 590 -29.36 -18.05 15.28
N ALA A 591 -28.76 -18.91 14.45
CA ALA A 591 -28.15 -18.48 13.19
C ALA A 591 -29.16 -17.89 12.18
N ARG A 592 -30.44 -18.30 12.21
CA ARG A 592 -31.53 -17.68 11.41
C ARG A 592 -32.03 -16.37 12.01
N LYS A 593 -31.97 -16.18 13.34
CA LYS A 593 -32.25 -14.90 14.00
C LYS A 593 -31.15 -13.89 13.64
N ALA A 594 -29.89 -14.23 13.93
CA ALA A 594 -28.73 -13.39 13.66
C ALA A 594 -28.61 -12.95 12.19
N LYS A 595 -28.83 -13.86 11.23
CA LYS A 595 -28.78 -13.52 9.79
C LYS A 595 -29.88 -12.55 9.34
N ARG A 596 -31.04 -12.54 10.00
CA ARG A 596 -32.09 -11.54 9.75
C ARG A 596 -31.73 -10.15 10.31
N MET A 597 -30.76 -10.10 11.22
CA MET A 597 -30.16 -8.89 11.79
C MET A 597 -28.87 -8.50 11.06
N GLY A 598 -28.59 -9.03 9.85
CA GLY A 598 -27.39 -8.72 9.06
C GLY A 598 -26.13 -9.52 9.40
N LEU A 599 -26.10 -10.24 10.53
CA LEU A 599 -24.89 -10.91 11.02
C LEU A 599 -24.49 -12.15 10.20
N ARG A 600 -23.18 -12.25 9.93
CA ARG A 600 -22.55 -13.33 9.14
C ARG A 600 -22.23 -14.53 10.04
N VAL A 601 -23.26 -15.28 10.42
CA VAL A 601 -23.16 -16.41 11.36
C VAL A 601 -23.03 -17.78 10.67
N ASP A 602 -22.20 -18.66 11.21
CA ASP A 602 -22.09 -20.08 10.82
C ASP A 602 -22.32 -21.03 12.01
N VAL A 603 -22.71 -22.27 11.72
CA VAL A 603 -22.92 -23.33 12.72
C VAL A 603 -21.98 -24.48 12.36
N ASP A 604 -21.15 -24.94 13.30
CA ASP A 604 -20.24 -26.04 13.02
C ASP A 604 -21.03 -27.32 12.68
N ARG A 605 -20.78 -27.85 11.48
CA ARG A 605 -21.45 -29.04 10.95
C ARG A 605 -20.73 -30.33 11.30
N GLY A 606 -19.57 -30.26 11.94
CA GLY A 606 -18.75 -31.41 12.26
C GLY A 606 -19.40 -32.37 13.25
N THR A 607 -18.85 -33.57 13.29
CA THR A 607 -19.02 -34.58 14.36
C THR A 607 -17.82 -34.58 15.32
N GLU A 608 -16.97 -33.57 15.21
CA GLU A 608 -15.72 -33.44 15.94
C GLU A 608 -15.94 -33.00 17.38
N ARG A 609 -15.10 -33.46 18.30
CA ARG A 609 -15.12 -33.03 19.70
C ARG A 609 -14.90 -31.51 19.80
N LEU A 610 -15.58 -30.86 20.77
CA LEU A 610 -15.54 -29.40 20.99
C LEU A 610 -14.14 -28.78 20.88
N GLY A 611 -13.12 -29.36 21.53
CA GLY A 611 -11.75 -28.84 21.46
C GLY A 611 -11.11 -28.83 20.06
N LYS A 612 -11.60 -29.65 19.12
CA LYS A 612 -11.21 -29.60 17.70
C LYS A 612 -12.09 -28.61 16.92
N GLN A 613 -13.38 -28.46 17.26
CA GLN A 613 -14.23 -27.40 16.70
C GLN A 613 -13.66 -26.00 17.01
N ILE A 614 -13.28 -25.73 18.27
CA ILE A 614 -12.63 -24.48 18.70
C ILE A 614 -11.34 -24.25 17.90
N ARG A 615 -10.43 -25.23 17.83
CA ARG A 615 -9.20 -25.09 17.03
C ARG A 615 -9.45 -24.84 15.54
N ASN A 616 -10.52 -25.41 14.97
CA ASN A 616 -10.89 -25.16 13.58
C ASN A 616 -11.43 -23.73 13.38
N ALA A 617 -12.21 -23.21 14.33
CA ALA A 617 -12.69 -21.83 14.31
C ALA A 617 -11.56 -20.81 14.54
N GLU A 618 -10.64 -21.09 15.47
CA GLU A 618 -9.42 -20.29 15.69
C GLU A 618 -8.52 -20.28 14.45
N LYS A 619 -8.33 -21.41 13.76
CA LYS A 619 -7.60 -21.49 12.48
C LYS A 619 -8.30 -20.75 11.34
N ALA A 620 -9.64 -20.73 11.33
CA ALA A 620 -10.43 -19.96 10.40
C ALA A 620 -10.52 -18.46 10.76
N ARG A 621 -9.83 -18.03 11.83
CA ARG A 621 -9.74 -16.65 12.33
C ARG A 621 -11.12 -16.00 12.58
N VAL A 622 -12.09 -16.80 13.02
CA VAL A 622 -13.42 -16.29 13.41
C VAL A 622 -13.28 -15.39 14.65
N PRO A 623 -13.79 -14.15 14.65
CA PRO A 623 -13.66 -13.23 15.79
C PRO A 623 -14.37 -13.74 17.06
N VAL A 624 -15.60 -14.26 16.93
CA VAL A 624 -16.44 -14.70 18.04
C VAL A 624 -16.89 -16.15 17.84
N MET A 625 -16.76 -16.96 18.88
CA MET A 625 -17.26 -18.32 18.96
C MET A 625 -18.25 -18.42 20.11
N ALA A 626 -19.34 -19.16 19.94
CA ALA A 626 -20.23 -19.48 21.06
C ALA A 626 -20.40 -20.99 21.19
N VAL A 627 -20.09 -21.52 22.36
CA VAL A 627 -20.29 -22.93 22.71
C VAL A 627 -21.74 -23.13 23.15
N VAL A 628 -22.39 -24.16 22.62
CA VAL A 628 -23.80 -24.46 22.90
C VAL A 628 -23.92 -25.90 23.38
N GLY A 629 -24.26 -26.06 24.66
CA GLY A 629 -24.64 -27.34 25.28
C GLY A 629 -26.13 -27.35 25.66
N MET A 630 -26.53 -28.39 26.40
CA MET A 630 -27.91 -28.52 26.88
C MET A 630 -28.29 -27.41 27.86
N LYS A 631 -27.36 -27.02 28.75
CA LYS A 631 -27.56 -25.94 29.72
C LYS A 631 -27.83 -24.60 29.02
N GLU A 632 -27.06 -24.29 27.99
CA GLU A 632 -27.19 -23.06 27.19
C GLU A 632 -28.54 -23.04 26.45
N MET A 633 -28.96 -24.19 25.91
CA MET A 633 -30.29 -24.36 25.29
C MET A 633 -31.45 -24.20 26.29
N GLU A 634 -31.35 -24.80 27.49
CA GLU A 634 -32.37 -24.73 28.54
C GLU A 634 -32.50 -23.33 29.16
N SER A 635 -31.40 -22.56 29.20
CA SER A 635 -31.36 -21.21 29.78
C SER A 635 -31.51 -20.07 28.77
N GLY A 636 -31.60 -20.35 27.47
CA GLY A 636 -31.66 -19.31 26.43
C GLY A 636 -30.38 -18.46 26.33
N SER A 637 -29.24 -19.04 26.68
CA SER A 637 -27.95 -18.34 26.77
C SER A 637 -26.90 -18.94 25.83
N LEU A 638 -25.75 -18.28 25.73
CA LEU A 638 -24.60 -18.71 24.94
C LEU A 638 -23.31 -18.51 25.74
N ALA A 639 -22.43 -19.52 25.75
CA ALA A 639 -21.09 -19.40 26.34
C ALA A 639 -20.12 -18.85 25.29
N VAL A 640 -19.74 -17.57 25.40
CA VAL A 640 -19.08 -16.80 24.35
C VAL A 640 -17.57 -16.73 24.58
N ARG A 641 -16.82 -16.85 23.49
CA ARG A 641 -15.36 -16.78 23.43
C ARG A 641 -14.93 -15.84 22.30
N SER A 642 -14.20 -14.78 22.65
CA SER A 642 -13.47 -13.95 21.69
C SER A 642 -12.15 -14.62 21.29
N ARG A 643 -11.77 -14.50 20.02
CA ARG A 643 -10.44 -14.92 19.55
C ARG A 643 -9.31 -14.13 20.22
N LYS A 644 -9.50 -12.83 20.46
CA LYS A 644 -8.48 -11.93 21.03
C LYS A 644 -8.43 -11.98 22.56
N LEU A 645 -9.59 -11.98 23.22
CA LEU A 645 -9.69 -11.91 24.69
C LEU A 645 -9.81 -13.28 25.39
N GLY A 646 -10.16 -14.34 24.67
CA GLY A 646 -10.43 -15.65 25.25
C GLY A 646 -11.88 -15.80 25.70
N ASP A 647 -12.10 -16.40 26.87
CA ASP A 647 -13.44 -16.65 27.42
C ASP A 647 -14.08 -15.33 27.90
N LEU A 648 -15.31 -15.06 27.47
CA LEU A 648 -16.09 -13.88 27.85
C LEU A 648 -17.24 -14.21 28.82
N GLY A 649 -17.43 -15.49 29.16
CA GLY A 649 -18.55 -15.92 30.00
C GLY A 649 -19.83 -16.20 29.22
N SER A 650 -20.99 -16.00 29.85
CA SER A 650 -22.29 -16.35 29.28
C SER A 650 -23.18 -15.13 29.10
N PHE A 651 -23.83 -15.03 27.93
CA PHE A 651 -24.72 -13.94 27.55
C PHE A 651 -26.09 -14.50 27.19
N SER A 652 -27.16 -13.70 27.33
CA SER A 652 -28.42 -14.04 26.68
C SER A 652 -28.24 -14.00 25.15
N ILE A 653 -29.06 -14.73 24.43
CA ILE A 653 -29.00 -14.73 22.96
C ILE A 653 -29.30 -13.34 22.39
N ASP A 654 -30.20 -12.59 23.03
CA ASP A 654 -30.72 -11.36 22.46
C ASP A 654 -29.74 -10.20 22.67
N ASP A 655 -29.24 -10.02 23.91
CA ASP A 655 -28.21 -9.02 24.22
C ASP A 655 -26.94 -9.23 23.39
N LEU A 656 -26.52 -10.50 23.21
CA LEU A 656 -25.36 -10.82 22.38
C LEU A 656 -25.60 -10.43 20.92
N LEU A 657 -26.76 -10.74 20.35
CA LEU A 657 -27.00 -10.45 18.93
C LEU A 657 -27.17 -8.95 18.68
N GLU A 658 -27.77 -8.19 19.61
CA GLU A 658 -27.87 -6.73 19.51
C GLU A 658 -26.48 -6.06 19.60
N GLU A 659 -25.65 -6.49 20.55
CA GLU A 659 -24.28 -5.96 20.67
C GLU A 659 -23.38 -6.33 19.48
N LEU A 660 -23.54 -7.53 18.91
CA LEU A 660 -22.85 -7.91 17.68
C LEU A 660 -23.32 -7.09 16.47
N VAL A 661 -24.58 -6.65 16.40
CA VAL A 661 -25.04 -5.73 15.34
C VAL A 661 -24.39 -4.36 15.51
N ARG A 662 -24.44 -3.80 16.72
CA ARG A 662 -23.79 -2.52 17.05
C ARG A 662 -22.30 -2.53 16.66
N ALA A 663 -21.61 -3.65 16.87
CA ALA A 663 -20.21 -3.83 16.48
C ALA A 663 -19.97 -3.93 14.96
N ASP A 664 -20.90 -4.48 14.16
CA ASP A 664 -20.80 -4.47 12.67
C ASP A 664 -21.01 -3.05 12.13
N ASP A 665 -22.01 -2.34 12.68
CA ASP A 665 -22.43 -1.02 12.22
C ASP A 665 -21.43 0.09 12.60
N GLU A 666 -21.00 0.14 13.86
CA GLU A 666 -20.01 1.10 14.37
C GLU A 666 -18.56 0.73 13.99
N ALA A 667 -18.35 -0.39 13.30
CA ALA A 667 -17.04 -0.96 12.95
C ALA A 667 -16.09 -1.21 14.15
N ILE A 668 -16.65 -1.37 15.35
CA ILE A 668 -15.89 -1.54 16.59
C ILE A 668 -15.36 -2.96 16.75
N GLU A 669 -14.09 -3.08 17.12
CA GLU A 669 -13.50 -4.36 17.49
C GLU A 669 -14.08 -4.91 18.80
N MET A 670 -14.44 -6.20 18.78
CA MET A 670 -14.97 -6.95 19.94
C MET A 670 -14.08 -6.89 21.21
N THR A 671 -12.82 -6.46 21.10
CA THR A 671 -11.95 -6.21 22.26
C THR A 671 -12.43 -5.06 23.14
N THR A 672 -13.18 -4.11 22.59
CA THR A 672 -13.75 -2.95 23.28
C THR A 672 -15.04 -3.30 24.03
N ILE A 673 -15.66 -4.43 23.68
CA ILE A 673 -16.98 -4.89 24.13
C ILE A 673 -16.92 -5.64 25.48
N GLY A 674 -15.72 -5.81 26.05
CA GLY A 674 -15.56 -6.19 27.46
C GLY A 674 -16.12 -5.17 28.47
N ALA A 675 -16.64 -4.03 27.99
CA ALA A 675 -17.32 -2.98 28.74
C ALA A 675 -18.86 -3.01 28.58
N ILE A 676 -19.46 -4.18 28.32
CA ILE A 676 -20.90 -4.36 28.58
C ILE A 676 -21.13 -4.17 30.08
N GLU A 677 -21.67 -3.02 30.46
CA GLU A 677 -22.22 -2.84 31.81
C GLU A 677 -23.30 -3.90 32.03
N VAL A 678 -23.21 -4.64 33.14
CA VAL A 678 -24.26 -5.57 33.58
C VAL A 678 -25.45 -4.74 34.08
N LYS A 679 -26.24 -4.21 33.14
CA LYS A 679 -27.47 -3.46 33.41
C LYS A 679 -28.63 -4.40 33.72
N ALA A 680 -28.58 -5.02 34.90
CA ALA A 680 -29.73 -5.36 35.74
C ALA A 680 -29.29 -6.21 36.94
N GLU A 681 -29.21 -5.62 38.15
CA GLU A 681 -29.61 -6.31 39.40
C GLU A 681 -29.69 -5.42 40.67
N GLU A 682 -29.28 -4.14 40.66
CA GLU A 682 -29.26 -3.32 41.90
C GLU A 682 -30.58 -2.58 42.27
N GLU A 683 -31.58 -2.45 41.40
CA GLU A 683 -32.84 -1.73 41.71
C GLU A 683 -33.93 -2.57 42.43
N LYS A 684 -33.58 -3.65 43.15
CA LYS A 684 -34.55 -4.50 43.88
C LYS A 684 -34.12 -4.97 45.28
N SER A 685 -33.20 -4.28 45.94
CA SER A 685 -32.76 -4.62 47.31
C SER A 685 -32.90 -3.50 48.36
N GLU A 686 -33.55 -2.38 48.02
CA GLU A 686 -34.00 -1.37 48.99
C GLU A 686 -35.54 -1.28 49.05
N GLU A 687 -36.15 -2.25 49.73
CA GLU A 687 -37.50 -2.14 50.35
C GLU A 687 -37.47 -2.75 51.76
#